data_AF-A0A8C3L8F6-F1
#
_entry.id   AF-A0A8C3L8F6-F1
#
_cell.length_a   1.000
_cell.length_b   1.000
_cell.length_c   1.000
_cell.angle_alpha   90.00
_cell.angle_beta   90.00
_cell.angle_gamma   90.00
#
_symmetry.space_group_name_H-M   'P 1'
#
loop_
_entity.id
_entity.type
_entity.pdbx_description
1 polymer ?
#
loop_
_entity_poly.entity_id
_entity_poly.type
_entity_poly.pdbx_seq_one_letter_code
_entity_poly.pdbx_strand_id
1 'polypeptide(L)'
;MKVVNLKQAILQAWKERWSDYQWAINMKRFFPRGATWDILNLAEALLEQAMIGPSPNPLILSYLKYAISSQMVSYSTVLMAISKFDDFSRDLCVQSLLEIMDMFCDRLSCHGRAEECIGLCRALMSALNWLLRCAAFYAEKVKEMLEQVAAEGQMKMCLERLEKMLGSTKNRALIHIAQLEETCTSLPGPSASWNTVEQSLLKLEESLNGLSNSTLRSQGGIPTMLSVRSEQLNKTGFPTVHAVVLLEGTMNLTGEIQPLVEQLMMVKRMQRIPSPLFMLEIWKACFVGLIESPEGTEELKWTAFTFLKVGPSSTVSSLTPLLDKADQRCNCNCMSLLLQECSKQGLLSEANMTNLTDKRKADREDAPQLQSAENANIQPNPRLILRAEPTVTNILKTMDADHSKSPEGLLGVLGHMLSGKSLDLLLAAAAATGKLKSFAWKFIKLNEFTKHISTENSKSAPVRALLFDISFLMLCHVAQTYGSEVILSESRPADEVPFFETWMLTCMPEEGKILNPDHPCFRPDSTKVESLVALLNNSSEMKLVQINWHEVCLSISAAILEILNAWENSVLTFESIQKITDNIKGKVCSMAVCAVAWLVAHVRMLGLDEREKSLQMIRQLATPLYGDNTLQFYNERVVIMSSILEHMCADVLQQTATQIKFPSTGMDTIPYWNLLPPKKPIKEVLTSVFTKVLEKGWVDSRSIHIFDTLLHMGGVYWFCNNLVKV
;
A
#
# COMPACT_ATOMS: atom_id res chain seq x y z
N MET A 1 -56.07 8.22 -17.08
CA MET A 1 -54.98 8.66 -17.99
C MET A 1 -54.95 7.71 -19.17
N LYS A 2 -55.10 8.18 -20.42
CA LYS A 2 -54.89 7.33 -21.60
C LYS A 2 -53.42 6.92 -21.60
N VAL A 3 -53.15 5.61 -21.62
CA VAL A 3 -51.78 5.09 -21.81
C VAL A 3 -51.35 5.54 -23.20
N VAL A 4 -50.54 6.59 -23.28
CA VAL A 4 -50.00 7.09 -24.55
C VAL A 4 -49.03 6.04 -25.06
N ASN A 5 -49.28 5.50 -26.24
CA ASN A 5 -48.35 4.56 -26.86
C ASN A 5 -47.11 5.31 -27.36
N LEU A 6 -45.93 4.91 -26.88
CA LEU A 6 -44.64 5.53 -27.19
C LEU A 6 -44.39 5.66 -28.70
N LYS A 7 -44.74 4.63 -29.47
CA LYS A 7 -44.63 4.63 -30.93
C LYS A 7 -45.56 5.65 -31.58
N GLN A 8 -46.78 5.79 -31.09
CA GLN A 8 -47.71 6.81 -31.58
C GLN A 8 -47.22 8.22 -31.26
N ALA A 9 -46.63 8.43 -30.08
CA ALA A 9 -46.06 9.72 -29.69
C ALA A 9 -44.85 10.12 -30.56
N ILE A 10 -43.97 9.17 -30.87
CA ILE A 10 -42.84 9.38 -31.79
C ILE A 10 -43.35 9.70 -33.21
N LEU A 11 -44.32 8.93 -33.71
CA LEU A 11 -44.90 9.16 -35.04
C LEU A 11 -45.65 10.49 -35.14
N GLN A 12 -46.31 10.92 -34.06
CA GLN A 12 -46.94 12.24 -33.99
C GLN A 12 -45.88 13.35 -34.07
N ALA A 13 -44.82 13.25 -33.25
CA ALA A 13 -43.72 14.22 -33.29
C ALA A 13 -43.03 14.27 -34.65
N TRP A 14 -42.90 13.13 -35.33
CA TRP A 14 -42.36 13.06 -36.68
C TRP A 14 -43.30 13.71 -37.71
N LYS A 15 -44.61 13.42 -37.66
CA LYS A 15 -45.62 14.02 -38.54
C LYS A 15 -45.71 15.55 -38.38
N GLU A 16 -45.66 16.01 -37.14
CA GLU A 16 -45.72 17.43 -36.79
C GLU A 16 -44.35 18.14 -36.87
N ARG A 17 -43.28 17.42 -37.25
CA ARG A 17 -41.91 17.92 -37.41
C ARG A 17 -41.42 18.74 -36.20
N TRP A 18 -41.60 18.20 -35.00
CA TRP A 18 -41.13 18.85 -33.78
C TRP A 18 -39.61 19.05 -33.80
N SER A 19 -39.13 20.16 -33.23
CA SER A 19 -37.70 20.30 -32.91
C SER A 19 -37.30 19.37 -31.76
N ASP A 20 -36.02 19.04 -31.64
CA ASP A 20 -35.50 18.16 -30.57
C ASP A 20 -35.94 18.63 -29.16
N TYR A 21 -35.92 19.95 -28.93
CA TYR A 21 -36.35 20.55 -27.67
C TYR A 21 -37.85 20.41 -27.42
N GLN A 22 -38.69 20.70 -28.44
CA GLN A 22 -40.14 20.54 -28.35
C GLN A 22 -40.52 19.08 -28.11
N TRP A 23 -39.86 18.17 -28.82
CA TRP A 23 -40.03 16.74 -28.63
C TRP A 23 -39.70 16.31 -27.21
N ALA A 24 -38.53 16.68 -26.69
CA ALA A 24 -38.12 16.29 -25.34
C ALA A 24 -39.08 16.80 -24.26
N ILE A 25 -39.58 18.04 -24.37
CA ILE A 25 -40.59 18.59 -23.44
C ILE A 25 -41.87 17.76 -23.48
N ASN A 26 -42.39 17.49 -24.68
CA ASN A 26 -43.64 16.76 -24.84
C ASN A 26 -43.50 15.29 -24.39
N MET A 27 -42.36 14.64 -24.66
CA MET A 27 -42.07 13.29 -24.15
C MET A 27 -42.05 13.26 -22.61
N LYS A 28 -41.42 14.23 -21.96
CA LYS A 28 -41.42 14.35 -20.48
C LYS A 28 -42.82 14.61 -19.90
N ARG A 29 -43.71 15.26 -20.66
CA ARG A 29 -45.11 15.47 -20.26
C ARG A 29 -45.96 14.20 -20.39
N PHE A 30 -45.78 13.44 -21.47
CA PHE A 30 -46.51 12.18 -21.70
C PHE A 30 -46.02 11.05 -20.79
N PHE A 31 -44.73 11.05 -20.43
CA PHE A 31 -44.09 10.04 -19.60
C PHE A 31 -43.33 10.74 -18.44
N PRO A 32 -44.05 11.23 -17.41
CA PRO A 32 -43.41 11.80 -16.23
C PRO A 32 -42.58 10.75 -15.48
N ARG A 33 -41.52 11.21 -14.80
CA ARG A 33 -40.48 10.38 -14.18
C ARG A 33 -41.03 9.24 -13.31
N GLY A 34 -40.51 8.03 -13.52
CA GLY A 34 -40.64 6.89 -12.61
C GLY A 34 -39.47 6.79 -11.62
N ALA A 35 -39.27 5.63 -10.99
CA ALA A 35 -38.20 5.37 -10.03
C ALA A 35 -36.78 5.31 -10.66
N THR A 36 -36.68 5.12 -11.97
CA THR A 36 -35.44 5.16 -12.76
C THR A 36 -35.39 6.44 -13.61
N TRP A 37 -34.18 6.92 -13.89
CA TRP A 37 -33.97 8.12 -14.72
C TRP A 37 -34.28 7.90 -16.21
N ASP A 38 -34.51 6.64 -16.62
CA ASP A 38 -34.79 6.23 -18.00
C ASP A 38 -36.29 6.17 -18.33
N ILE A 39 -36.68 6.69 -19.50
CA ILE A 39 -37.96 6.36 -20.10
C ILE A 39 -37.85 4.94 -20.69
N LEU A 40 -38.55 3.99 -20.07
CA LEU A 40 -38.48 2.56 -20.44
C LEU A 40 -38.75 2.36 -21.95
N ASN A 41 -37.90 1.59 -22.62
CA ASN A 41 -37.97 1.26 -24.05
C ASN A 41 -37.89 2.44 -25.04
N LEU A 42 -37.53 3.66 -24.60
CA LEU A 42 -37.42 4.82 -25.49
C LEU A 42 -36.31 4.68 -26.54
N ALA A 43 -35.13 4.20 -26.15
CA ALA A 43 -34.03 3.98 -27.09
C ALA A 43 -34.40 2.98 -28.19
N GLU A 44 -35.05 1.87 -27.79
CA GLU A 44 -35.54 0.83 -28.70
C GLU A 44 -36.62 1.37 -29.64
N ALA A 45 -37.65 2.04 -29.12
CA ALA A 45 -38.72 2.58 -29.95
C ALA A 45 -38.22 3.66 -30.94
N LEU A 46 -37.28 4.51 -30.53
CA LEU A 46 -36.67 5.50 -31.42
C LEU A 46 -35.85 4.83 -32.53
N LEU A 47 -35.04 3.83 -32.20
CA LEU A 47 -34.25 3.11 -33.20
C LEU A 47 -35.14 2.31 -34.16
N GLU A 48 -36.14 1.59 -33.67
CA GLU A 48 -37.09 0.86 -34.53
C GLU A 48 -37.79 1.79 -35.52
N GLN A 49 -38.22 2.98 -35.09
CA GLN A 49 -38.88 3.94 -36.00
C GLN A 49 -37.89 4.65 -36.92
N ALA A 50 -36.65 4.89 -36.47
CA ALA A 50 -35.60 5.46 -37.30
C ALA A 50 -35.19 4.50 -38.42
N MET A 51 -35.21 3.19 -38.17
CA MET A 51 -34.69 2.15 -39.05
C MET A 51 -35.76 1.45 -39.91
N ILE A 52 -36.89 2.09 -40.24
CA ILE A 52 -37.90 1.47 -41.13
C ILE A 52 -37.50 1.54 -42.61
N GLY A 53 -36.89 2.64 -43.06
CA GLY A 53 -36.55 2.88 -44.47
C GLY A 53 -35.14 2.41 -44.87
N PRO A 54 -34.79 2.38 -46.18
CA PRO A 54 -33.46 1.96 -46.63
C PRO A 54 -32.32 2.83 -46.06
N SER A 55 -32.62 4.08 -45.74
CA SER A 55 -31.79 4.99 -44.95
C SER A 55 -32.48 5.36 -43.64
N PRO A 56 -31.72 5.69 -42.59
CA PRO A 56 -32.30 6.01 -41.31
C PRO A 56 -32.98 7.38 -41.34
N ASN A 57 -34.12 7.50 -40.65
CA ASN A 57 -34.88 8.74 -40.57
C ASN A 57 -34.11 9.80 -39.76
N PRO A 58 -33.66 10.90 -40.37
CA PRO A 58 -32.74 11.84 -39.73
C PRO A 58 -33.37 12.59 -38.56
N LEU A 59 -34.69 12.84 -38.61
CA LEU A 59 -35.41 13.54 -37.55
C LEU A 59 -35.62 12.65 -36.32
N ILE A 60 -35.94 11.37 -36.52
CA ILE A 60 -36.08 10.43 -35.39
C ILE A 60 -34.71 10.12 -34.79
N LEU A 61 -33.65 10.07 -35.61
CA LEU A 61 -32.28 10.00 -35.13
C LEU A 61 -31.86 11.23 -34.32
N SER A 62 -32.26 12.45 -34.71
CA SER A 62 -31.94 13.65 -33.92
C SER A 62 -32.57 13.60 -32.53
N TYR A 63 -33.80 13.07 -32.42
CA TYR A 63 -34.44 12.81 -31.12
C TYR A 63 -33.64 11.83 -30.25
N LEU A 64 -33.10 10.75 -30.82
CA LEU A 64 -32.24 9.82 -30.09
C LEU A 64 -30.92 10.47 -29.65
N LYS A 65 -30.24 11.19 -30.56
CA LYS A 65 -29.00 11.92 -30.24
C LYS A 65 -29.22 12.93 -29.12
N TYR A 66 -30.37 13.62 -29.14
CA TYR A 66 -30.77 14.53 -28.08
C TYR A 66 -31.10 13.80 -26.77
N ALA A 67 -31.80 12.66 -26.84
CA ALA A 67 -32.13 11.85 -25.67
C ALA A 67 -30.87 11.34 -24.95
N ILE A 68 -29.85 10.92 -25.70
CA ILE A 68 -28.53 10.53 -25.16
C ILE A 68 -27.86 11.73 -24.49
N SER A 69 -27.80 12.87 -25.18
CA SER A 69 -27.11 14.07 -24.68
C SER A 69 -27.79 14.67 -23.45
N SER A 70 -29.10 14.51 -23.32
CA SER A 70 -29.91 15.02 -22.21
C SER A 70 -30.18 13.97 -21.12
N GLN A 71 -29.56 12.79 -21.21
CA GLN A 71 -29.70 11.67 -20.26
C GLN A 71 -31.18 11.26 -20.04
N MET A 72 -31.99 11.30 -21.09
CA MET A 72 -33.36 10.75 -21.08
C MET A 72 -33.37 9.22 -21.27
N VAL A 73 -32.24 8.67 -21.73
CA VAL A 73 -31.97 7.24 -21.89
C VAL A 73 -30.55 6.94 -21.41
N SER A 74 -30.35 5.79 -20.78
CA SER A 74 -29.03 5.31 -20.36
C SER A 74 -28.25 4.74 -21.53
N TYR A 75 -26.92 4.80 -21.43
CA TYR A 75 -26.04 4.19 -22.43
C TYR A 75 -26.26 2.68 -22.56
N SER A 76 -26.62 1.99 -21.46
CA SER A 76 -26.96 0.56 -21.48
C SER A 76 -28.16 0.28 -22.39
N THR A 77 -29.26 1.02 -22.25
CA THR A 77 -30.46 0.82 -23.09
C THR A 77 -30.20 1.13 -24.57
N VAL A 78 -29.33 2.11 -24.86
CA VAL A 78 -28.93 2.44 -26.24
C VAL A 78 -28.08 1.33 -26.83
N LEU A 79 -27.05 0.84 -26.13
CA LEU A 79 -26.21 -0.27 -26.59
C LEU A 79 -27.03 -1.56 -26.82
N MET A 80 -27.96 -1.87 -25.93
CA MET A 80 -28.88 -3.00 -26.11
C MET A 80 -29.74 -2.82 -27.36
N ALA A 81 -30.31 -1.62 -27.56
CA ALA A 81 -31.15 -1.37 -28.72
C ALA A 81 -30.37 -1.41 -30.05
N ILE A 82 -29.10 -0.97 -30.07
CA ILE A 82 -28.20 -1.14 -31.21
C ILE A 82 -27.97 -2.63 -31.48
N SER A 83 -27.68 -3.42 -30.43
CA SER A 83 -27.36 -4.85 -30.58
C SER A 83 -28.49 -5.71 -31.16
N LYS A 84 -29.74 -5.19 -31.17
CA LYS A 84 -30.92 -5.85 -31.75
C LYS A 84 -31.03 -5.69 -33.28
N PHE A 85 -30.31 -4.75 -33.88
CA PHE A 85 -30.34 -4.55 -35.33
C PHE A 85 -29.52 -5.65 -36.04
N ASP A 86 -30.09 -6.36 -37.00
CA ASP A 86 -29.46 -7.52 -37.66
C ASP A 86 -29.37 -7.42 -39.19
N ASP A 87 -30.06 -6.47 -39.81
CA ASP A 87 -30.04 -6.23 -41.25
C ASP A 87 -28.80 -5.41 -41.69
N PHE A 88 -27.64 -6.05 -41.67
CA PHE A 88 -26.36 -5.45 -42.07
C PHE A 88 -26.27 -5.08 -43.56
N SER A 89 -27.24 -5.48 -44.40
CA SER A 89 -27.26 -5.09 -45.81
C SER A 89 -27.54 -3.59 -46.01
N ARG A 90 -28.04 -2.91 -44.97
CA ARG A 90 -28.41 -1.49 -44.99
C ARG A 90 -27.27 -0.61 -44.48
N ASP A 91 -26.31 -0.36 -45.36
CA ASP A 91 -25.04 0.33 -45.05
C ASP A 91 -25.23 1.68 -44.31
N LEU A 92 -26.16 2.53 -44.75
CA LEU A 92 -26.41 3.83 -44.11
C LEU A 92 -26.98 3.71 -42.69
N CYS A 93 -27.69 2.62 -42.41
CA CYS A 93 -28.25 2.36 -41.08
C CYS A 93 -27.15 1.88 -40.13
N VAL A 94 -26.30 0.95 -40.58
CA VAL A 94 -25.13 0.49 -39.83
C VAL A 94 -24.20 1.67 -39.52
N GLN A 95 -23.88 2.50 -40.52
CA GLN A 95 -23.06 3.69 -40.33
C GLN A 95 -23.62 4.61 -39.24
N SER A 96 -24.92 4.89 -39.27
CA SER A 96 -25.55 5.76 -38.27
C SER A 96 -25.55 5.17 -36.86
N LEU A 97 -25.65 3.84 -36.72
CA LEU A 97 -25.54 3.14 -35.44
C LEU A 97 -24.12 3.25 -34.88
N LEU A 98 -23.09 3.06 -35.72
CA LEU A 98 -21.68 3.23 -35.33
C LEU A 98 -21.40 4.68 -34.86
N GLU A 99 -21.93 5.68 -35.58
CA GLU A 99 -21.83 7.09 -35.18
C GLU A 99 -22.50 7.39 -33.83
N ILE A 100 -23.63 6.72 -33.52
CA ILE A 100 -24.28 6.86 -32.22
C ILE A 100 -23.38 6.29 -31.11
N MET A 101 -22.75 5.13 -31.32
CA MET A 101 -21.83 4.54 -30.33
C MET A 101 -20.68 5.50 -30.00
N ASP A 102 -20.12 6.18 -31.01
CA ASP A 102 -19.03 7.14 -30.83
C ASP A 102 -19.39 8.32 -29.91
N MET A 103 -20.67 8.69 -29.83
CA MET A 103 -21.11 9.80 -28.98
C MET A 103 -20.81 9.56 -27.50
N PHE A 104 -20.74 8.30 -27.04
CA PHE A 104 -20.65 8.02 -25.61
C PHE A 104 -19.69 6.90 -25.20
N CYS A 105 -19.05 6.18 -26.12
CA CYS A 105 -18.09 5.11 -25.81
C CYS A 105 -17.00 5.50 -24.79
N ASP A 106 -16.48 6.74 -24.85
CA ASP A 106 -15.44 7.22 -23.94
C ASP A 106 -15.99 7.57 -22.54
N ARG A 107 -17.31 7.80 -22.44
CA ARG A 107 -18.05 8.25 -21.24
C ARG A 107 -18.73 7.10 -20.47
N LEU A 108 -18.61 5.86 -20.95
CA LEU A 108 -19.17 4.68 -20.28
C LEU A 108 -18.60 4.56 -18.86
N SER A 109 -19.47 4.53 -17.86
CA SER A 109 -19.04 4.49 -16.47
C SER A 109 -20.16 3.95 -15.59
N CYS A 110 -19.79 3.17 -14.58
CA CYS A 110 -20.70 2.53 -13.65
C CYS A 110 -21.04 3.49 -12.49
N HIS A 111 -22.02 4.37 -12.72
CA HIS A 111 -22.56 5.27 -11.69
C HIS A 111 -23.98 4.83 -11.37
N GLY A 112 -24.20 4.09 -10.27
CA GLY A 112 -25.57 3.69 -9.92
C GLY A 112 -25.66 2.45 -9.04
N ARG A 113 -26.85 1.83 -9.05
CA ARG A 113 -27.10 0.57 -8.33
C ARG A 113 -26.39 -0.59 -9.03
N ALA A 114 -26.07 -1.64 -8.28
CA ALA A 114 -25.39 -2.83 -8.83
C ALA A 114 -26.11 -3.41 -10.06
N GLU A 115 -27.44 -3.43 -10.06
CA GLU A 115 -28.26 -3.91 -11.18
C GLU A 115 -28.07 -3.08 -12.47
N GLU A 116 -27.95 -1.76 -12.35
CA GLU A 116 -27.73 -0.84 -13.48
C GLU A 116 -26.31 -1.03 -14.05
N CYS A 117 -25.32 -1.22 -13.17
CA CYS A 117 -23.94 -1.49 -13.56
C CYS A 117 -23.82 -2.84 -14.28
N ILE A 118 -24.46 -3.89 -13.76
CA ILE A 118 -24.52 -5.20 -14.43
C ILE A 118 -25.27 -5.10 -15.77
N GLY A 119 -26.35 -4.32 -15.83
CA GLY A 119 -27.07 -4.02 -17.06
C GLY A 119 -26.18 -3.35 -18.12
N LEU A 120 -25.29 -2.45 -17.72
CA LEU A 120 -24.29 -1.87 -18.62
C LEU A 120 -23.26 -2.91 -19.08
N CYS A 121 -22.77 -3.77 -18.19
CA CYS A 121 -21.84 -4.85 -18.51
C CYS A 121 -22.43 -5.78 -19.60
N ARG A 122 -23.69 -6.23 -19.43
CA ARG A 122 -24.39 -7.08 -20.43
C ARG A 122 -24.62 -6.36 -21.75
N ALA A 123 -24.98 -5.07 -21.69
CA ALA A 123 -25.18 -4.25 -22.89
C ALA A 123 -23.89 -4.07 -23.70
N LEU A 124 -22.76 -3.89 -23.00
CA LEU A 124 -21.45 -3.78 -23.63
C LEU A 124 -21.02 -5.09 -24.29
N MET A 125 -21.28 -6.24 -23.64
CA MET A 125 -21.03 -7.55 -24.24
C MET A 125 -21.90 -7.80 -25.48
N SER A 126 -23.19 -7.42 -25.43
CA SER A 126 -24.11 -7.52 -26.57
C SER A 126 -23.67 -6.63 -27.73
N ALA A 127 -23.19 -5.42 -27.45
CA ALA A 127 -22.64 -4.51 -28.45
C ALA A 127 -21.33 -5.02 -29.06
N LEU A 128 -20.45 -5.66 -28.27
CA LEU A 128 -19.26 -6.33 -28.78
C LEU A 128 -19.64 -7.45 -29.77
N ASN A 129 -20.58 -8.32 -29.39
CA ASN A 129 -21.06 -9.39 -30.26
C ASN A 129 -21.66 -8.82 -31.56
N TRP A 130 -22.42 -7.74 -31.47
CA TRP A 130 -23.00 -7.06 -32.63
C TRP A 130 -21.92 -6.51 -33.57
N LEU A 131 -20.90 -5.83 -33.04
CA LEU A 131 -19.77 -5.32 -33.82
C LEU A 131 -19.01 -6.45 -34.53
N LEU A 132 -18.78 -7.59 -33.86
CA LEU A 132 -18.12 -8.76 -34.45
C LEU A 132 -18.93 -9.33 -35.60
N ARG A 133 -20.24 -9.52 -35.43
CA ARG A 133 -21.15 -10.00 -36.49
C ARG A 133 -21.20 -9.04 -37.68
N CYS A 134 -21.23 -7.73 -37.39
CA CYS A 134 -21.23 -6.67 -38.40
C CYS A 134 -19.91 -6.69 -39.21
N ALA A 135 -18.77 -6.76 -38.53
CA ALA A 135 -17.47 -6.87 -39.17
C ALA A 135 -17.35 -8.15 -40.02
N ALA A 136 -17.84 -9.28 -39.52
CA ALA A 136 -17.82 -10.55 -40.25
C ALA A 136 -18.68 -10.50 -41.52
N PHE A 137 -19.84 -9.85 -41.45
CA PHE A 137 -20.70 -9.65 -42.62
C PHE A 137 -19.99 -8.86 -43.72
N TYR A 138 -19.38 -7.72 -43.40
CA TYR A 138 -18.64 -6.94 -44.38
C TYR A 138 -17.37 -7.63 -44.86
N ALA A 139 -16.70 -8.41 -44.01
CA ALA A 139 -15.54 -9.21 -44.42
C ALA A 139 -15.90 -10.26 -45.49
N GLU A 140 -17.06 -10.90 -45.39
CA GLU A 140 -17.57 -11.77 -46.46
C GLU A 140 -17.97 -10.98 -47.71
N LYS A 141 -18.64 -9.83 -47.54
CA LYS A 141 -19.04 -8.97 -48.66
C LYS A 141 -17.84 -8.44 -49.46
N VAL A 142 -16.70 -8.19 -48.82
CA VAL A 142 -15.44 -7.80 -49.49
C VAL A 142 -14.89 -8.91 -50.41
N LYS A 143 -15.18 -10.19 -50.13
CA LYS A 143 -14.77 -11.31 -51.01
C LYS A 143 -15.56 -11.31 -52.33
N GLU A 144 -16.73 -10.68 -52.37
CA GLU A 144 -17.55 -10.56 -53.57
C GLU A 144 -17.07 -9.37 -54.44
N MET A 145 -16.51 -9.66 -55.62
CA MET A 145 -15.81 -8.69 -56.48
C MET A 145 -16.61 -7.45 -56.93
N LEU A 146 -17.94 -7.46 -56.81
CA LEU A 146 -18.81 -6.43 -57.39
C LEU A 146 -18.94 -5.16 -56.53
N GLU A 147 -18.70 -5.21 -55.21
CA GLU A 147 -18.90 -4.09 -54.27
C GLU A 147 -17.72 -3.85 -53.30
N GLN A 148 -16.52 -4.27 -53.72
CA GLN A 148 -15.34 -4.37 -52.85
C GLN A 148 -14.98 -3.06 -52.11
N VAL A 149 -14.97 -1.91 -52.78
CA VAL A 149 -14.51 -0.62 -52.19
C VAL A 149 -15.46 -0.11 -51.10
N ALA A 150 -16.78 -0.23 -51.30
CA ALA A 150 -17.76 0.22 -50.32
C ALA A 150 -17.79 -0.70 -49.09
N ALA A 151 -17.69 -2.02 -49.32
CA ALA A 151 -17.62 -3.02 -48.25
C ALA A 151 -16.33 -2.89 -47.42
N GLU A 152 -15.19 -2.59 -48.06
CA GLU A 152 -13.91 -2.32 -47.36
C GLU A 152 -14.03 -1.09 -46.44
N GLY A 153 -14.70 -0.03 -46.90
CA GLY A 153 -14.96 1.16 -46.10
C GLY A 153 -15.79 0.86 -44.84
N GLN A 154 -16.89 0.11 -44.99
CA GLN A 154 -17.75 -0.27 -43.86
C GLN A 154 -17.06 -1.22 -42.89
N MET A 155 -16.28 -2.18 -43.42
CA MET A 155 -15.48 -3.09 -42.61
C MET A 155 -14.47 -2.33 -41.75
N LYS A 156 -13.76 -1.36 -42.34
CA LYS A 156 -12.81 -0.50 -41.62
C LYS A 156 -13.49 0.25 -40.48
N MET A 157 -14.67 0.83 -40.73
CA MET A 157 -15.42 1.54 -39.68
C MET A 157 -15.78 0.63 -38.51
N CYS A 158 -16.19 -0.62 -38.77
CA CYS A 158 -16.47 -1.61 -37.73
C CYS A 158 -15.23 -1.95 -36.90
N LEU A 159 -14.09 -2.20 -37.57
CA LEU A 159 -12.83 -2.55 -36.91
C LEU A 159 -12.30 -1.40 -36.04
N GLU A 160 -12.38 -0.15 -36.51
CA GLU A 160 -12.00 1.03 -35.72
C GLU A 160 -12.81 1.17 -34.43
N ARG A 161 -14.12 0.90 -34.46
CA ARG A 161 -14.97 0.98 -33.24
C ARG A 161 -14.72 -0.21 -32.31
N LEU A 162 -14.42 -1.38 -32.88
CA LEU A 162 -14.04 -2.55 -32.10
C LEU A 162 -12.71 -2.31 -31.37
N GLU A 163 -11.71 -1.75 -32.06
CA GLU A 163 -10.44 -1.33 -31.46
C GLU A 163 -10.65 -0.26 -30.39
N LYS A 164 -11.47 0.77 -30.65
CA LYS A 164 -11.79 1.80 -29.66
C LYS A 164 -12.48 1.23 -28.41
N MET A 165 -13.44 0.32 -28.60
CA MET A 165 -14.16 -0.32 -27.49
C MET A 165 -13.22 -1.19 -26.64
N LEU A 166 -12.40 -2.02 -27.29
CA LEU A 166 -11.50 -2.96 -26.63
C LEU A 166 -10.19 -2.33 -26.16
N GLY A 167 -9.77 -1.19 -26.69
CA GLY A 167 -8.56 -0.47 -26.28
C GLY A 167 -8.64 0.08 -24.85
N SER A 168 -9.85 0.34 -24.36
CA SER A 168 -10.10 0.82 -23.00
C SER A 168 -10.07 -0.32 -21.98
N THR A 169 -9.12 -0.28 -21.03
CA THR A 169 -9.03 -1.23 -19.90
C THR A 169 -10.33 -1.31 -19.10
N LYS A 170 -11.00 -0.18 -18.91
CA LYS A 170 -12.31 -0.08 -18.26
C LYS A 170 -13.35 -0.92 -18.97
N ASN A 171 -13.48 -0.76 -20.29
CA ASN A 171 -14.47 -1.51 -21.09
C ASN A 171 -14.17 -3.01 -21.08
N ARG A 172 -12.89 -3.41 -21.18
CA ARG A 172 -12.48 -4.82 -21.05
C ARG A 172 -12.88 -5.41 -19.70
N ALA A 173 -12.70 -4.66 -18.61
CA ALA A 173 -13.11 -5.09 -17.28
C ALA A 173 -14.64 -5.25 -17.17
N LEU A 174 -15.43 -4.33 -17.72
CA LEU A 174 -16.90 -4.42 -17.73
C LEU A 174 -17.40 -5.64 -18.52
N ILE A 175 -16.80 -5.94 -19.68
CA ILE A 175 -17.10 -7.15 -20.47
C ILE A 175 -16.76 -8.41 -19.67
N HIS A 176 -15.62 -8.44 -18.97
CA HIS A 176 -15.23 -9.56 -18.14
C HIS A 176 -16.18 -9.77 -16.94
N ILE A 177 -16.67 -8.69 -16.33
CA ILE A 177 -17.69 -8.78 -15.28
C ILE A 177 -18.98 -9.40 -15.83
N ALA A 178 -19.40 -9.00 -17.03
CA ALA A 178 -20.57 -9.58 -17.68
C ALA A 178 -20.40 -11.10 -17.92
N GLN A 179 -19.20 -11.52 -18.34
CA GLN A 179 -18.87 -12.94 -18.53
C GLN A 179 -18.95 -13.74 -17.21
N LEU A 180 -18.41 -13.19 -16.12
CA LEU A 180 -18.42 -13.86 -14.82
C LEU A 180 -19.82 -13.97 -14.22
N GLU A 181 -20.65 -12.93 -14.37
CA GLU A 181 -22.00 -12.88 -13.81
C GLU A 181 -22.91 -13.98 -14.38
N GLU A 182 -22.79 -14.28 -15.67
CA GLU A 182 -23.50 -15.39 -16.29
C GLU A 182 -22.97 -16.76 -15.84
N THR A 183 -21.67 -16.87 -15.60
CA THR A 183 -21.05 -18.11 -15.11
C THR A 183 -21.50 -18.46 -13.68
N CYS A 184 -21.82 -17.46 -12.86
CA CYS A 184 -22.32 -17.65 -11.50
C CYS A 184 -23.83 -17.97 -11.42
N THR A 185 -24.62 -17.64 -12.45
CA THR A 185 -26.08 -17.81 -12.45
C THR A 185 -26.56 -19.07 -13.18
N SER A 186 -25.72 -19.70 -14.02
CA SER A 186 -26.01 -20.98 -14.67
C SER A 186 -25.44 -22.19 -13.92
N LEU A 187 -26.28 -23.20 -13.66
CA LEU A 187 -25.90 -24.60 -13.40
C LEU A 187 -24.87 -25.11 -14.44
N PRO A 188 -24.08 -26.16 -14.16
CA PRO A 188 -22.95 -26.57 -15.01
C PRO A 188 -23.43 -26.90 -16.43
N GLY A 189 -23.21 -25.94 -17.33
CA GLY A 189 -23.59 -25.97 -18.73
C GLY A 189 -22.89 -24.82 -19.46
N PRO A 190 -22.69 -24.93 -20.78
CA PRO A 190 -21.97 -23.93 -21.56
C PRO A 190 -22.69 -22.57 -21.55
N SER A 191 -21.98 -21.49 -21.20
CA SER A 191 -22.47 -20.11 -21.17
C SER A 191 -22.93 -19.65 -22.57
N ALA A 192 -24.23 -19.41 -22.77
CA ALA A 192 -24.80 -19.18 -24.10
C ALA A 192 -24.33 -17.87 -24.78
N SER A 193 -24.07 -16.79 -24.04
CA SER A 193 -23.73 -15.49 -24.64
C SER A 193 -22.25 -15.38 -25.03
N TRP A 194 -21.32 -15.80 -24.17
CA TRP A 194 -19.88 -15.74 -24.46
C TRP A 194 -19.49 -16.69 -25.60
N ASN A 195 -20.10 -17.87 -25.66
CA ASN A 195 -19.94 -18.78 -26.80
C ASN A 195 -20.38 -18.12 -28.12
N THR A 196 -21.38 -17.23 -28.08
CA THR A 196 -21.82 -16.48 -29.26
C THR A 196 -20.78 -15.44 -29.68
N VAL A 197 -20.11 -14.80 -28.72
CA VAL A 197 -18.98 -13.88 -28.95
C VAL A 197 -17.81 -14.64 -29.55
N GLU A 198 -17.44 -15.79 -28.99
CA GLU A 198 -16.35 -16.65 -29.51
C GLU A 198 -16.66 -17.17 -30.91
N GLN A 199 -17.88 -17.61 -31.19
CA GLN A 199 -18.30 -18.03 -32.53
C GLN A 199 -18.24 -16.87 -33.54
N SER A 200 -18.69 -15.68 -33.15
CA SER A 200 -18.64 -14.50 -34.02
C SER A 200 -17.21 -14.04 -34.28
N LEU A 201 -16.33 -14.19 -33.28
CA LEU A 201 -14.90 -13.93 -33.40
C LEU A 201 -14.23 -14.92 -34.37
N LEU A 202 -14.44 -16.22 -34.19
CA LEU A 202 -13.91 -17.26 -35.08
C LEU A 202 -14.35 -17.04 -36.52
N LYS A 203 -15.63 -16.72 -36.73
CA LYS A 203 -16.16 -16.42 -38.06
C LYS A 203 -15.45 -15.23 -38.70
N LEU A 204 -15.22 -14.15 -37.94
CA LEU A 204 -14.51 -12.98 -38.43
C LEU A 204 -13.04 -13.30 -38.76
N GLU A 205 -12.36 -14.10 -37.94
CA GLU A 205 -10.98 -14.55 -38.20
C GLU A 205 -10.88 -15.38 -39.49
N GLU A 206 -11.81 -16.32 -39.71
CA GLU A 206 -11.90 -17.08 -40.96
C GLU A 206 -12.12 -16.17 -42.17
N SER A 207 -13.01 -15.18 -42.04
CA SER A 207 -13.28 -14.19 -43.10
C SER A 207 -12.04 -13.36 -43.42
N LEU A 208 -11.31 -12.89 -42.39
CA LEU A 208 -10.11 -12.06 -42.51
C LEU A 208 -8.92 -12.81 -43.13
N ASN A 209 -8.76 -14.09 -42.82
CA ASN A 209 -7.69 -14.93 -43.37
C ASN A 209 -7.83 -15.14 -44.89
N GLY A 210 -9.04 -14.98 -45.44
CA GLY A 210 -9.32 -15.07 -46.87
C GLY A 210 -9.12 -13.77 -47.67
N LEU A 211 -8.76 -12.65 -47.03
CA LEU A 211 -8.63 -11.35 -47.69
C LEU A 211 -7.23 -11.12 -48.27
N SER A 212 -7.16 -10.49 -49.45
CA SER A 212 -5.91 -10.12 -50.12
C SER A 212 -5.24 -8.87 -49.54
N ASN A 213 -5.99 -8.00 -48.85
CA ASN A 213 -5.49 -6.74 -48.28
C ASN A 213 -4.81 -6.96 -46.92
N SER A 214 -3.48 -6.82 -46.88
CA SER A 214 -2.65 -7.04 -45.70
C SER A 214 -2.91 -6.06 -44.55
N THR A 215 -3.42 -4.86 -44.85
CA THR A 215 -3.67 -3.80 -43.84
C THR A 215 -4.94 -4.07 -43.04
N LEU A 216 -6.00 -4.57 -43.69
CA LEU A 216 -7.23 -4.98 -43.01
C LEU A 216 -7.01 -6.27 -42.20
N ARG A 217 -6.16 -7.16 -42.71
CA ARG A 217 -5.78 -8.40 -42.03
C ARG A 217 -4.97 -8.17 -40.75
N SER A 218 -4.12 -7.13 -40.68
CA SER A 218 -3.39 -6.77 -39.46
C SER A 218 -4.26 -6.08 -38.42
N GLN A 219 -5.28 -5.31 -38.83
CA GLN A 219 -6.27 -4.70 -37.93
C GLN A 219 -7.25 -5.72 -37.32
N GLY A 220 -7.44 -6.86 -37.98
CA GLY A 220 -8.35 -7.93 -37.57
C GLY A 220 -7.81 -8.95 -36.56
N GLY A 221 -6.63 -8.73 -35.98
CA GLY A 221 -6.05 -9.57 -34.92
C GLY A 221 -6.78 -9.42 -33.58
N ILE A 222 -8.08 -9.71 -33.55
CA ILE A 222 -8.97 -9.53 -32.39
C ILE A 222 -8.72 -10.50 -31.22
N PRO A 223 -8.25 -11.76 -31.39
CA PRO A 223 -7.83 -12.57 -30.24
C PRO A 223 -6.58 -11.96 -29.56
N THR A 224 -5.76 -11.25 -30.34
CA THR A 224 -4.75 -10.35 -29.81
C THR A 224 -5.40 -9.15 -29.13
N MET A 225 -6.41 -8.46 -29.69
CA MET A 225 -7.04 -7.27 -29.06
C MET A 225 -7.71 -7.50 -27.70
N LEU A 226 -8.29 -8.68 -27.45
CA LEU A 226 -8.77 -9.06 -26.11
C LEU A 226 -7.62 -9.32 -25.12
N SER A 227 -6.41 -9.56 -25.64
CA SER A 227 -5.15 -9.72 -24.90
C SER A 227 -4.15 -8.56 -25.11
N VAL A 228 -4.52 -7.51 -25.86
CA VAL A 228 -3.64 -6.39 -26.22
C VAL A 228 -3.40 -5.61 -24.95
N ARG A 229 -2.21 -5.81 -24.41
CA ARG A 229 -1.57 -4.90 -23.50
C ARG A 229 -1.46 -3.55 -24.17
N SER A 230 -1.78 -2.50 -23.43
CA SER A 230 -1.34 -1.16 -23.77
C SER A 230 0.14 -1.21 -24.11
N GLU A 231 0.49 -0.98 -25.38
CA GLU A 231 1.85 -0.70 -25.83
C GLU A 231 2.28 0.67 -25.28
N GLN A 232 2.49 0.73 -23.97
CA GLN A 232 3.22 1.80 -23.33
C GLN A 232 4.35 1.13 -22.57
N LEU A 233 5.51 0.98 -23.24
CA LEU A 233 6.76 0.49 -22.62
C LEU A 233 7.18 1.27 -21.37
N ASN A 234 6.52 2.40 -21.08
CA ASN A 234 6.78 3.28 -19.95
C ASN A 234 5.84 3.03 -18.74
N LYS A 235 4.90 2.08 -18.82
CA LYS A 235 4.02 1.68 -17.71
C LYS A 235 4.26 0.21 -17.34
N THR A 236 4.15 -0.11 -16.05
CA THR A 236 4.32 -1.49 -15.58
C THR A 236 3.35 -2.41 -16.34
N GLY A 237 3.85 -3.58 -16.77
CA GLY A 237 3.05 -4.49 -17.59
C GLY A 237 1.91 -5.14 -16.81
N PHE A 238 2.09 -5.26 -15.49
CA PHE A 238 1.09 -5.77 -14.55
C PHE A 238 1.13 -4.97 -13.23
N PRO A 239 0.44 -3.81 -13.17
CA PRO A 239 0.47 -2.91 -12.01
C PRO A 239 -0.02 -3.59 -10.72
N THR A 240 -0.89 -4.59 -10.82
CA THR A 240 -1.39 -5.35 -9.66
C THR A 240 -0.29 -6.16 -9.00
N VAL A 241 0.57 -6.83 -9.78
CA VAL A 241 1.72 -7.57 -9.24
C VAL A 241 2.64 -6.61 -8.51
N HIS A 242 2.91 -5.47 -9.15
CA HIS A 242 3.76 -4.43 -8.59
C HIS A 242 3.20 -3.88 -7.27
N ALA A 243 1.91 -3.55 -7.23
CA ALA A 243 1.24 -3.02 -6.04
C ALA A 243 1.21 -4.01 -4.88
N VAL A 244 0.97 -5.30 -5.14
CA VAL A 244 0.99 -6.34 -4.10
C VAL A 244 2.37 -6.49 -3.49
N VAL A 245 3.43 -6.53 -4.32
CA VAL A 245 4.81 -6.63 -3.82
C VAL A 245 5.22 -5.37 -3.05
N LEU A 246 4.83 -4.18 -3.52
CA LEU A 246 5.11 -2.92 -2.82
C LEU A 246 4.36 -2.77 -1.50
N LEU A 247 3.09 -3.18 -1.45
CA LEU A 247 2.33 -3.23 -0.21
C LEU A 247 3.01 -4.15 0.81
N GLU A 248 3.38 -5.35 0.38
CA GLU A 248 4.01 -6.33 1.26
C GLU A 248 5.38 -5.88 1.75
N GLY A 249 6.24 -5.37 0.86
CA GLY A 249 7.56 -4.88 1.22
C GLY A 249 7.55 -3.64 2.12
N THR A 250 6.51 -2.82 2.03
CA THR A 250 6.35 -1.59 2.84
C THR A 250 5.71 -1.88 4.20
N MET A 251 4.62 -2.66 4.24
CA MET A 251 3.78 -2.78 5.43
C MET A 251 3.93 -4.12 6.16
N ASN A 252 4.28 -5.20 5.47
CA ASN A 252 4.17 -6.57 6.00
C ASN A 252 5.50 -7.32 5.99
N LEU A 253 6.62 -6.64 6.25
CA LEU A 253 7.93 -7.30 6.23
C LEU A 253 8.01 -8.50 7.19
N THR A 254 7.33 -8.45 8.33
CA THR A 254 7.28 -9.50 9.34
C THR A 254 6.33 -10.66 9.01
N GLY A 255 5.43 -10.48 8.03
CA GLY A 255 4.45 -11.50 7.64
C GLY A 255 5.09 -12.75 7.04
N GLU A 256 4.39 -13.88 7.10
CA GLU A 256 4.84 -15.08 6.40
C GLU A 256 4.85 -14.86 4.87
N ILE A 257 5.77 -15.49 4.16
CA ILE A 257 5.86 -15.34 2.69
C ILE A 257 4.73 -16.06 1.95
N GLN A 258 4.12 -17.07 2.58
CA GLN A 258 3.15 -17.95 1.93
C GLN A 258 1.86 -17.22 1.49
N PRO A 259 1.22 -16.38 2.33
CA PRO A 259 0.08 -15.55 1.90
C PRO A 259 0.40 -14.64 0.70
N LEU A 260 1.59 -14.02 0.68
CA LEU A 260 2.03 -13.21 -0.46
C LEU A 260 2.10 -14.06 -1.74
N VAL A 261 2.72 -15.24 -1.67
CA VAL A 261 2.85 -16.16 -2.81
C VAL A 261 1.46 -16.58 -3.31
N GLU A 262 0.53 -16.89 -2.42
CA GLU A 262 -0.84 -17.27 -2.77
C GLU A 262 -1.59 -16.14 -3.49
N GLN A 263 -1.49 -14.91 -2.97
CA GLN A 263 -2.08 -13.72 -3.60
C GLN A 263 -1.46 -13.46 -4.98
N LEU A 264 -0.13 -13.51 -5.09
CA LEU A 264 0.58 -13.32 -6.35
C LEU A 264 0.21 -14.41 -7.37
N MET A 265 0.09 -15.66 -6.95
CA MET A 265 -0.32 -16.78 -7.80
C MET A 265 -1.81 -16.70 -8.21
N MET A 266 -2.66 -16.10 -7.37
CA MET A 266 -4.03 -15.75 -7.73
C MET A 266 -4.03 -14.67 -8.83
N VAL A 267 -3.28 -13.58 -8.66
CA VAL A 267 -3.15 -12.51 -9.68
C VAL A 267 -2.61 -13.06 -10.99
N LYS A 268 -1.57 -13.91 -10.94
CA LYS A 268 -1.00 -14.59 -12.11
C LYS A 268 -2.07 -15.36 -12.90
N ARG A 269 -2.94 -16.10 -12.22
CA ARG A 269 -4.02 -16.88 -12.82
C ARG A 269 -5.11 -15.98 -13.41
N MET A 270 -5.56 -14.98 -12.65
CA MET A 270 -6.58 -14.03 -13.09
C MET A 270 -6.16 -13.23 -14.32
N GLN A 271 -4.89 -12.80 -14.37
CA GLN A 271 -4.36 -12.00 -15.47
C GLN A 271 -3.65 -12.84 -16.55
N ARG A 272 -3.67 -14.18 -16.43
CA ARG A 272 -3.01 -15.15 -17.33
C ARG A 272 -1.56 -14.78 -17.66
N ILE A 273 -0.78 -14.43 -16.63
CA ILE A 273 0.58 -13.93 -16.79
C ILE A 273 1.56 -15.08 -17.10
N PRO A 274 2.34 -15.01 -18.19
CA PRO A 274 3.41 -15.98 -18.45
C PRO A 274 4.44 -16.00 -17.33
N SER A 275 4.86 -17.19 -16.88
CA SER A 275 5.79 -17.36 -15.75
C SER A 275 7.07 -16.50 -15.82
N PRO A 276 7.76 -16.36 -16.98
CA PRO A 276 8.96 -15.53 -17.05
C PRO A 276 8.66 -14.04 -16.83
N LEU A 277 7.54 -13.55 -17.36
CA LEU A 277 7.13 -12.16 -17.19
C LEU A 277 6.62 -11.87 -15.78
N PHE A 278 5.99 -12.86 -15.15
CA PHE A 278 5.54 -12.77 -13.77
C PHE A 278 6.72 -12.57 -12.81
N MET A 279 7.75 -13.41 -12.94
CA MET A 279 8.97 -13.29 -12.13
C MET A 279 9.68 -11.95 -12.39
N LEU A 280 9.76 -11.54 -13.67
CA LEU A 280 10.34 -10.25 -14.03
C LEU A 280 9.62 -9.09 -13.33
N GLU A 281 8.28 -9.13 -13.28
CA GLU A 281 7.49 -8.05 -12.69
C GLU A 281 7.63 -7.98 -11.16
N ILE A 282 7.76 -9.13 -10.49
CA ILE A 282 8.10 -9.18 -9.06
C ILE A 282 9.45 -8.50 -8.81
N TRP A 283 10.48 -8.84 -9.59
CA TRP A 283 11.80 -8.23 -9.44
C TRP A 283 11.81 -6.74 -9.73
N LYS A 284 11.07 -6.28 -10.73
CA LYS A 284 10.88 -4.85 -10.97
C LYS A 284 10.32 -4.15 -9.73
N ALA A 285 9.31 -4.74 -9.09
CA ALA A 285 8.71 -4.17 -7.89
C ALA A 285 9.70 -4.11 -6.73
N CYS A 286 10.48 -5.16 -6.50
CA CYS A 286 11.52 -5.15 -5.46
C CYS A 286 12.57 -4.06 -5.68
N PHE A 287 13.07 -3.92 -6.91
CA PHE A 287 14.07 -2.90 -7.22
C PHE A 287 13.51 -1.47 -7.22
N VAL A 288 12.26 -1.28 -7.65
CA VAL A 288 11.58 0.02 -7.52
C VAL A 288 11.44 0.38 -6.05
N GLY A 289 10.96 -0.55 -5.20
CA GLY A 289 10.87 -0.34 -3.75
C GLY A 289 12.22 0.02 -3.13
N LEU A 290 13.30 -0.68 -3.53
CA LEU A 290 14.65 -0.39 -3.07
C LEU A 290 15.14 1.01 -3.47
N ILE A 291 14.91 1.42 -4.72
CA ILE A 291 15.34 2.73 -5.25
C ILE A 291 14.57 3.86 -4.58
N GLU A 292 13.27 3.69 -4.37
CA GLU A 292 12.40 4.74 -3.85
C GLU A 292 12.28 4.78 -2.33
N SER A 293 12.80 3.77 -1.65
CA SER A 293 12.82 3.73 -0.20
C SER A 293 13.57 4.94 0.37
N PRO A 294 12.96 5.64 1.35
CA PRO A 294 13.63 6.74 2.02
C PRO A 294 14.83 6.24 2.82
N GLU A 295 15.84 7.09 2.95
CA GLU A 295 17.05 6.77 3.73
C GLU A 295 16.72 6.44 5.19
N GLY A 296 17.46 5.47 5.75
CA GLY A 296 17.28 5.04 7.14
C GLY A 296 16.75 3.61 7.24
N THR A 297 15.78 3.39 8.13
CA THR A 297 15.26 2.05 8.46
C THR A 297 14.49 1.43 7.30
N GLU A 298 13.74 2.22 6.53
CA GLU A 298 12.96 1.74 5.39
C GLU A 298 13.83 1.22 4.26
N GLU A 299 14.97 1.87 4.00
CA GLU A 299 15.96 1.39 3.04
C GLU A 299 16.51 0.01 3.44
N LEU A 300 16.76 -0.21 4.74
CA LEU A 300 17.20 -1.50 5.27
C LEU A 300 16.11 -2.57 5.15
N LYS A 301 14.85 -2.22 5.45
CA LYS A 301 13.69 -3.10 5.28
C LYS A 301 13.55 -3.56 3.83
N TRP A 302 13.62 -2.65 2.87
CA TRP A 302 13.55 -2.95 1.44
C TRP A 302 14.72 -3.79 0.94
N THR A 303 15.92 -3.52 1.45
CA THR A 303 17.09 -4.35 1.16
C THR A 303 16.90 -5.77 1.69
N ALA A 304 16.42 -5.93 2.93
CA ALA A 304 16.15 -7.23 3.52
C ALA A 304 15.01 -7.97 2.78
N PHE A 305 13.94 -7.27 2.44
CA PHE A 305 12.81 -7.82 1.67
C PHE A 305 13.29 -8.40 0.33
N THR A 306 14.06 -7.62 -0.42
CA THR A 306 14.53 -7.97 -1.77
C THR A 306 15.50 -9.15 -1.77
N PHE A 307 16.48 -9.15 -0.86
CA PHE A 307 17.59 -10.12 -0.89
C PHE A 307 17.40 -11.33 0.03
N LEU A 308 16.62 -11.21 1.12
CA LEU A 308 16.39 -12.30 2.08
C LEU A 308 14.98 -12.90 1.98
N LYS A 309 13.93 -12.09 1.83
CA LYS A 309 12.53 -12.56 1.92
C LYS A 309 11.96 -13.09 0.59
N VAL A 310 12.08 -12.33 -0.49
CA VAL A 310 11.62 -12.76 -1.83
C VAL A 310 12.53 -13.85 -2.41
N GLY A 311 13.83 -13.75 -2.11
CA GLY A 311 14.84 -14.72 -2.50
C GLY A 311 15.17 -14.73 -4.00
N PRO A 312 16.29 -15.35 -4.39
CA PRO A 312 16.84 -15.34 -5.75
C PRO A 312 15.97 -16.02 -6.83
N SER A 313 15.94 -15.49 -8.06
CA SER A 313 15.39 -16.17 -9.25
C SER A 313 16.23 -15.90 -10.51
N SER A 314 16.19 -16.84 -11.45
CA SER A 314 17.07 -16.91 -12.64
C SER A 314 16.78 -15.90 -13.77
N THR A 315 15.78 -15.01 -13.64
CA THR A 315 15.24 -14.20 -14.75
C THR A 315 15.52 -12.69 -14.70
N VAL A 316 16.53 -12.24 -13.95
CA VAL A 316 16.80 -10.80 -13.67
C VAL A 316 17.51 -10.03 -14.82
N SER A 317 18.01 -10.71 -15.84
CA SER A 317 18.95 -10.13 -16.84
C SER A 317 18.36 -9.20 -17.91
N SER A 318 17.08 -8.82 -17.81
CA SER A 318 16.42 -7.91 -18.77
C SER A 318 16.05 -6.53 -18.18
N LEU A 319 16.57 -6.17 -17.00
CA LEU A 319 16.22 -4.94 -16.27
C LEU A 319 17.38 -3.92 -16.17
N THR A 320 18.24 -3.80 -17.19
CA THR A 320 19.50 -3.05 -17.12
C THR A 320 19.39 -1.63 -16.55
N PRO A 321 18.51 -0.72 -17.02
CA PRO A 321 18.44 0.64 -16.48
C PRO A 321 17.95 0.73 -15.03
N LEU A 322 17.10 -0.20 -14.61
CA LEU A 322 16.61 -0.29 -13.24
C LEU A 322 17.70 -0.82 -12.31
N LEU A 323 18.45 -1.83 -12.79
CA LEU A 323 19.61 -2.37 -12.09
C LEU A 323 20.72 -1.32 -11.95
N ASP A 324 20.95 -0.46 -12.94
CA ASP A 324 21.94 0.62 -12.84
C ASP A 324 21.58 1.61 -11.72
N LYS A 325 20.31 2.00 -11.61
CA LYS A 325 19.83 2.84 -10.50
C LYS A 325 19.91 2.13 -9.15
N ALA A 326 19.58 0.85 -9.09
CA ALA A 326 19.68 0.07 -7.86
C ALA A 326 21.15 -0.10 -7.42
N ASP A 327 22.05 -0.38 -8.37
CA ASP A 327 23.48 -0.49 -8.13
C ASP A 327 24.07 0.84 -7.64
N GLN A 328 23.60 1.98 -8.20
CA GLN A 328 23.96 3.31 -7.74
C GLN A 328 23.47 3.57 -6.31
N ARG A 329 22.21 3.23 -6.00
CA ARG A 329 21.61 3.42 -4.66
C ARG A 329 22.30 2.58 -3.60
N CYS A 330 22.59 1.33 -3.91
CA CYS A 330 23.19 0.36 -2.98
C CYS A 330 24.72 0.36 -2.96
N ASN A 331 25.36 1.13 -3.86
CA ASN A 331 26.81 1.12 -4.09
C ASN A 331 27.38 -0.30 -4.22
N CYS A 332 26.68 -1.17 -4.94
CA CYS A 332 27.08 -2.57 -5.13
C CYS A 332 26.52 -3.13 -6.43
N ASN A 333 27.01 -4.29 -6.88
CA ASN A 333 26.42 -5.01 -8.01
C ASN A 333 25.30 -5.92 -7.47
N CYS A 334 24.07 -5.40 -7.45
CA CYS A 334 22.89 -6.11 -6.96
C CYS A 334 22.66 -7.41 -7.72
N MET A 335 22.88 -7.41 -9.04
CA MET A 335 22.74 -8.58 -9.89
C MET A 335 23.70 -9.71 -9.45
N SER A 336 24.99 -9.38 -9.26
CA SER A 336 25.99 -10.35 -8.84
C SER A 336 25.66 -10.97 -7.48
N LEU A 337 25.11 -10.19 -6.55
CA LEU A 337 24.70 -10.70 -5.24
C LEU A 337 23.51 -11.64 -5.36
N LEU A 338 22.51 -11.30 -6.17
CA LEU A 338 21.38 -12.18 -6.45
C LEU A 338 21.82 -13.50 -7.09
N LEU A 339 22.71 -13.45 -8.09
CA LEU A 339 23.25 -14.66 -8.72
C LEU A 339 24.00 -15.55 -7.73
N GLN A 340 24.75 -14.95 -6.81
CA GLN A 340 25.47 -15.70 -5.79
C GLN A 340 24.50 -16.43 -4.85
N GLU A 341 23.41 -15.77 -4.43
CA GLU A 341 22.38 -16.42 -3.62
C GLU A 341 21.60 -17.48 -4.42
N CYS A 342 21.28 -17.24 -5.70
CA CYS A 342 20.69 -18.24 -6.59
C CYS A 342 21.53 -19.51 -6.64
N SER A 343 22.86 -19.34 -6.76
CA SER A 343 23.81 -20.44 -6.84
C SER A 343 23.87 -21.24 -5.54
N LYS A 344 23.92 -20.57 -4.37
CA LYS A 344 23.87 -21.24 -3.06
C LYS A 344 22.63 -22.10 -2.87
N GLN A 345 21.49 -21.68 -3.43
CA GLN A 345 20.23 -22.41 -3.37
C GLN A 345 20.07 -23.46 -4.48
N GLY A 346 21.06 -23.63 -5.36
CA GLY A 346 21.02 -24.59 -6.47
C GLY A 346 20.04 -24.21 -7.59
N LEU A 347 19.60 -22.95 -7.65
CA LEU A 347 18.63 -22.45 -8.64
C LEU A 347 19.26 -22.09 -9.99
N LEU A 348 20.59 -22.02 -10.06
CA LEU A 348 21.35 -21.69 -11.26
C LEU A 348 22.57 -22.61 -11.41
N SER A 349 22.83 -23.07 -12.64
CA SER A 349 24.07 -23.75 -12.98
C SER A 349 25.25 -22.76 -13.01
N GLU A 350 26.47 -23.24 -12.74
CA GLU A 350 27.68 -22.40 -12.79
C GLU A 350 27.88 -21.74 -14.16
N ALA A 351 27.58 -22.46 -15.25
CA ALA A 351 27.66 -21.92 -16.62
C ALA A 351 26.66 -20.79 -16.88
N ASN A 352 25.44 -20.87 -16.34
CA ASN A 352 24.46 -19.78 -16.46
C ASN A 352 24.86 -18.58 -15.59
N MET A 353 25.44 -18.84 -14.42
CA MET A 353 25.93 -17.79 -13.52
C MET A 353 27.07 -16.99 -14.16
N THR A 354 28.06 -17.66 -14.77
CA THR A 354 29.15 -16.97 -15.47
C THR A 354 28.63 -16.17 -16.66
N ASN A 355 27.81 -16.77 -17.52
CA ASN A 355 27.21 -16.09 -18.67
C ASN A 355 26.43 -14.83 -18.28
N LEU A 356 25.59 -14.90 -17.22
CA LEU A 356 24.80 -13.76 -16.76
C LEU A 356 25.65 -12.69 -16.08
N THR A 357 26.71 -13.09 -15.38
CA THR A 357 27.67 -12.17 -14.77
C THR A 357 28.45 -11.41 -15.83
N ASP A 358 28.91 -12.10 -16.87
CA ASP A 358 29.68 -11.50 -17.96
C ASP A 358 28.80 -10.61 -18.84
N LYS A 359 27.54 -10.99 -19.08
CA LYS A 359 26.56 -10.10 -19.71
C LYS A 359 26.35 -8.82 -18.89
N ARG A 360 26.21 -8.91 -17.57
CA ARG A 360 26.06 -7.72 -16.71
C ARG A 360 27.31 -6.86 -16.68
N LYS A 361 28.51 -7.45 -16.77
CA LYS A 361 29.76 -6.69 -16.87
C LYS A 361 29.80 -5.88 -18.17
N ALA A 362 29.46 -6.50 -19.30
CA ALA A 362 29.41 -5.83 -20.60
C ALA A 362 28.38 -4.68 -20.59
N ASP A 363 27.16 -4.93 -20.08
CA ASP A 363 26.11 -3.90 -19.95
C ASP A 363 26.50 -2.70 -19.08
N ARG A 364 27.52 -2.84 -18.22
CA ARG A 364 27.97 -1.82 -17.27
C ARG A 364 29.12 -0.96 -17.81
N GLU A 365 29.79 -1.37 -18.89
CA GLU A 365 30.85 -0.56 -19.52
C GLU A 365 30.31 0.80 -20.01
N ASP A 366 29.01 0.86 -20.34
CA ASP A 366 28.30 2.06 -20.79
C ASP A 366 27.64 2.87 -19.64
N ALA A 367 27.72 2.42 -18.38
CA ALA A 367 27.04 3.03 -17.24
C ALA A 367 27.94 4.05 -16.48
N PRO A 368 27.37 5.15 -15.94
CA PRO A 368 28.15 6.14 -15.18
C PRO A 368 28.81 5.51 -13.94
N GLN A 369 30.13 5.71 -13.80
CA GLN A 369 30.92 5.16 -12.69
C GLN A 369 30.63 5.86 -11.34
N LEU A 370 30.79 5.09 -10.27
CA LEU A 370 30.58 5.46 -8.86
C LEU A 370 31.40 6.70 -8.45
N GLN A 371 30.74 7.73 -7.92
CA GLN A 371 31.42 8.80 -7.18
C GLN A 371 31.97 8.29 -5.83
N SER A 372 33.04 8.95 -5.40
CA SER A 372 34.05 8.64 -4.37
C SER A 372 33.66 7.82 -3.12
N ALA A 373 34.67 7.10 -2.62
CA ALA A 373 34.70 6.28 -1.40
C ALA A 373 34.44 7.02 -0.07
N GLU A 374 34.10 8.31 -0.08
CA GLU A 374 33.89 9.11 1.13
C GLU A 374 32.51 8.88 1.78
N ASN A 375 31.54 8.32 1.04
CA ASN A 375 30.18 8.03 1.55
C ASN A 375 29.93 6.56 1.92
N ALA A 376 30.95 5.69 1.87
CA ALA A 376 30.81 4.25 2.08
C ALA A 376 30.29 3.83 3.48
N ASN A 377 30.33 4.75 4.46
CA ASN A 377 29.92 4.48 5.83
C ASN A 377 28.44 4.80 6.14
N ILE A 378 27.67 5.37 5.19
CA ILE A 378 26.32 5.91 5.49
C ILE A 378 25.18 5.20 4.73
N GLN A 379 25.45 4.44 3.67
CA GLN A 379 24.42 3.82 2.83
C GLN A 379 24.33 2.29 2.99
N PRO A 380 23.13 1.69 2.97
CA PRO A 380 22.95 0.26 3.18
C PRO A 380 23.48 -0.52 1.99
N ASN A 381 24.52 -1.29 2.27
CA ASN A 381 25.09 -2.22 1.33
C ASN A 381 24.35 -3.57 1.50
N PRO A 382 23.71 -4.13 0.46
CA PRO A 382 23.11 -5.46 0.51
C PRO A 382 24.07 -6.55 1.01
N ARG A 383 25.39 -6.38 0.88
CA ARG A 383 26.38 -7.28 1.50
C ARG A 383 26.30 -7.30 3.03
N LEU A 384 25.98 -6.16 3.66
CA LEU A 384 25.83 -6.07 5.11
C LEU A 384 24.56 -6.78 5.57
N ILE A 385 23.44 -6.65 4.85
CA ILE A 385 22.19 -7.36 5.21
C ILE A 385 22.37 -8.88 5.09
N LEU A 386 23.02 -9.34 4.02
CA LEU A 386 23.32 -10.77 3.82
C LEU A 386 24.29 -11.31 4.89
N ARG A 387 25.21 -10.47 5.40
CA ARG A 387 26.07 -10.82 6.54
C ARG A 387 25.35 -10.77 7.88
N ALA A 388 24.26 -10.02 8.00
CA ALA A 388 23.49 -9.95 9.23
C ALA A 388 22.69 -11.22 9.50
N GLU A 389 22.17 -11.89 8.47
CA GLU A 389 21.41 -13.14 8.63
C GLU A 389 22.12 -14.21 9.50
N PRO A 390 23.38 -14.62 9.21
CA PRO A 390 24.08 -15.58 10.06
C PRO A 390 24.42 -14.98 11.43
N THR A 391 24.68 -13.67 11.51
CA THR A 391 24.95 -12.97 12.77
C THR A 391 23.75 -12.98 13.71
N VAL A 392 22.52 -12.75 13.21
CA VAL A 392 21.27 -12.90 13.99
C VAL A 392 21.18 -14.30 14.58
N THR A 393 21.48 -15.33 13.77
CA THR A 393 21.44 -16.72 14.21
C THR A 393 22.49 -17.01 15.29
N ASN A 394 23.68 -16.43 15.17
CA ASN A 394 24.75 -16.58 16.16
C ASN A 394 24.42 -15.84 17.46
N ILE A 395 23.89 -14.62 17.40
CA ILE A 395 23.47 -13.85 18.57
C ILE A 395 22.36 -14.59 19.31
N LEU A 396 21.36 -15.13 18.60
CA LEU A 396 20.31 -15.96 19.21
C LEU A 396 20.89 -17.14 20.01
N LYS A 397 21.89 -17.83 19.46
CA LYS A 397 22.59 -18.93 20.15
C LYS A 397 23.39 -18.42 21.35
N THR A 398 24.08 -17.29 21.24
CA THR A 398 24.82 -16.69 22.36
C THR A 398 23.88 -16.28 23.49
N MET A 399 22.72 -15.71 23.18
CA MET A 399 21.70 -15.33 24.19
C MET A 399 21.03 -16.53 24.86
N ASP A 400 21.11 -17.73 24.27
CA ASP A 400 20.63 -18.98 24.87
C ASP A 400 21.61 -19.60 25.88
N ALA A 401 22.86 -19.14 25.95
CA ALA A 401 23.82 -19.60 26.94
C ALA A 401 23.44 -19.14 28.36
N ASP A 402 23.83 -19.91 29.38
CA ASP A 402 23.61 -19.56 30.79
C ASP A 402 24.57 -18.44 31.22
N HIS A 403 24.07 -17.20 31.25
CA HIS A 403 24.82 -16.00 31.63
C HIS A 403 24.74 -15.67 33.12
N SER A 404 24.17 -16.56 33.96
CA SER A 404 24.01 -16.32 35.40
C SER A 404 25.33 -16.04 36.15
N LYS A 405 26.48 -16.43 35.58
CA LYS A 405 27.82 -16.28 36.18
C LYS A 405 28.70 -15.19 35.55
N SER A 406 28.38 -14.65 34.38
CA SER A 406 29.20 -13.64 33.68
C SER A 406 28.38 -12.77 32.71
N PRO A 407 27.57 -11.83 33.22
CA PRO A 407 26.68 -10.97 32.43
C PRO A 407 27.41 -9.93 31.56
N GLU A 408 28.71 -9.70 31.78
CA GLU A 408 29.50 -8.68 31.07
C GLU A 408 29.69 -8.99 29.58
N GLY A 409 29.86 -10.28 29.23
CA GLY A 409 30.01 -10.69 27.83
C GLY A 409 28.75 -10.41 27.01
N LEU A 410 27.58 -10.65 27.62
CA LEU A 410 26.29 -10.33 27.02
C LEU A 410 26.08 -8.81 26.88
N LEU A 411 26.46 -8.04 27.89
CA LEU A 411 26.42 -6.57 27.82
C LEU A 411 27.30 -6.04 26.68
N GLY A 412 28.48 -6.62 26.45
CA GLY A 412 29.33 -6.26 25.32
C GLY A 412 28.67 -6.51 23.97
N VAL A 413 27.99 -7.64 23.78
CA VAL A 413 27.23 -7.95 22.56
C VAL A 413 26.13 -6.92 22.33
N LEU A 414 25.32 -6.61 23.35
CA LEU A 414 24.26 -5.62 23.25
C LEU A 414 24.81 -4.21 22.99
N GLY A 415 25.91 -3.82 23.64
CA GLY A 415 26.58 -2.54 23.41
C GLY A 415 27.04 -2.39 21.96
N HIS A 416 27.63 -3.43 21.37
CA HIS A 416 28.01 -3.42 19.95
C HIS A 416 26.79 -3.28 19.02
N MET A 417 25.66 -3.90 19.36
CA MET A 417 24.43 -3.78 18.57
C MET A 417 23.87 -2.36 18.57
N LEU A 418 24.02 -1.60 19.66
CA LEU A 418 23.58 -0.20 19.74
C LEU A 418 24.45 0.75 18.89
N SER A 419 25.61 0.31 18.42
CA SER A 419 26.53 1.17 17.67
C SER A 419 26.08 1.35 16.21
N GLY A 420 25.97 2.62 15.79
CA GLY A 420 25.60 2.98 14.41
C GLY A 420 24.26 2.39 13.97
N LYS A 421 24.19 1.86 12.74
CA LYS A 421 22.98 1.22 12.16
C LYS A 421 22.91 -0.30 12.44
N SER A 422 23.73 -0.83 13.37
CA SER A 422 23.86 -2.28 13.57
C SER A 422 22.55 -2.93 14.04
N LEU A 423 21.85 -2.31 15.01
CA LEU A 423 20.57 -2.79 15.50
C LEU A 423 19.54 -2.88 14.36
N ASP A 424 19.31 -1.79 13.63
CA ASP A 424 18.32 -1.75 12.54
C ASP A 424 18.60 -2.79 11.45
N LEU A 425 19.88 -2.97 11.13
CA LEU A 425 20.32 -3.95 10.14
C LEU A 425 20.06 -5.39 10.60
N LEU A 426 20.31 -5.70 11.89
CA LEU A 426 20.00 -7.01 12.47
C LEU A 426 18.49 -7.24 12.56
N LEU A 427 17.72 -6.23 12.96
CA LEU A 427 16.26 -6.32 13.03
C LEU A 427 15.63 -6.52 11.65
N ALA A 428 16.09 -5.80 10.62
CA ALA A 428 15.60 -5.96 9.25
C ALA A 428 15.88 -7.36 8.70
N ALA A 429 17.09 -7.89 8.95
CA ALA A 429 17.43 -9.27 8.58
C ALA A 429 16.59 -10.30 9.36
N ALA A 430 16.38 -10.10 10.67
CA ALA A 430 15.56 -10.97 11.48
C ALA A 430 14.08 -10.95 11.04
N ALA A 431 13.56 -9.78 10.63
CA ALA A 431 12.21 -9.61 10.11
C ALA A 431 12.03 -10.37 8.79
N ALA A 432 12.93 -10.15 7.83
CA ALA A 432 12.87 -10.79 6.51
C ALA A 432 13.04 -12.32 6.56
N THR A 433 13.72 -12.84 7.59
CA THR A 433 13.98 -14.28 7.76
C THR A 433 13.03 -14.98 8.75
N GLY A 434 12.00 -14.28 9.25
CA GLY A 434 11.02 -14.84 10.20
C GLY A 434 11.57 -15.13 11.60
N LYS A 435 12.76 -14.60 11.94
CA LYS A 435 13.43 -14.80 13.25
C LYS A 435 13.16 -13.67 14.24
N LEU A 436 12.49 -12.58 13.83
CA LEU A 436 12.29 -11.38 14.65
C LEU A 436 11.56 -11.66 15.96
N LYS A 437 10.48 -12.45 15.94
CA LYS A 437 9.73 -12.81 17.17
C LYS A 437 10.61 -13.55 18.18
N SER A 438 11.40 -14.51 17.71
CA SER A 438 12.38 -15.23 18.54
C SER A 438 13.46 -14.29 19.09
N PHE A 439 13.88 -13.30 18.30
CA PHE A 439 14.87 -12.30 18.68
C PHE A 439 14.35 -11.34 19.75
N ALA A 440 13.16 -10.77 19.54
CA ALA A 440 12.45 -9.94 20.52
C ALA A 440 12.22 -10.71 21.83
N TRP A 441 11.85 -11.99 21.73
CA TRP A 441 11.68 -12.84 22.91
C TRP A 441 12.95 -12.99 23.75
N LYS A 442 14.14 -13.00 23.13
CA LYS A 442 15.39 -13.01 23.89
C LYS A 442 15.55 -11.73 24.70
N PHE A 443 15.20 -10.56 24.16
CA PHE A 443 15.25 -9.31 24.92
C PHE A 443 14.27 -9.32 26.09
N ILE A 444 13.07 -9.89 25.92
CA ILE A 444 12.12 -10.05 27.04
C ILE A 444 12.73 -10.92 28.14
N LYS A 445 13.31 -12.07 27.79
CA LYS A 445 13.99 -12.93 28.79
C LYS A 445 15.11 -12.21 29.52
N LEU A 446 15.89 -11.39 28.83
CA LEU A 446 16.95 -10.59 29.46
C LEU A 446 16.38 -9.53 30.40
N ASN A 447 15.30 -8.87 30.00
CA ASN A 447 14.63 -7.88 30.83
C ASN A 447 14.08 -8.53 32.11
N GLU A 448 13.45 -9.71 32.00
CA GLU A 448 12.96 -10.51 33.13
C GLU A 448 14.09 -11.02 34.03
N PHE A 449 15.20 -11.50 33.45
CA PHE A 449 16.35 -11.99 34.20
C PHE A 449 16.88 -10.95 35.21
N THR A 450 16.84 -9.67 34.86
CA THR A 450 17.34 -8.58 35.71
C THR A 450 16.46 -8.27 36.94
N LYS A 451 15.29 -8.94 37.08
CA LYS A 451 14.43 -8.87 38.27
C LYS A 451 15.00 -9.67 39.45
N HIS A 452 15.78 -10.71 39.19
CA HIS A 452 16.30 -11.55 40.25
C HIS A 452 17.52 -10.91 40.92
N ILE A 453 17.33 -10.34 42.12
CA ILE A 453 18.40 -9.86 42.99
C ILE A 453 19.00 -11.07 43.72
N SER A 454 19.94 -11.78 43.11
CA SER A 454 20.83 -12.65 43.90
C SER A 454 21.86 -11.78 44.63
N THR A 455 22.47 -12.28 45.71
CA THR A 455 23.37 -11.59 46.64
C THR A 455 24.39 -10.66 45.94
N GLU A 456 23.99 -9.41 45.66
CA GLU A 456 24.73 -8.52 44.75
C GLU A 456 26.01 -8.02 45.41
N ASN A 457 27.13 -8.21 44.71
CA ASN A 457 28.35 -7.44 44.94
C ASN A 457 28.25 -6.08 44.21
N SER A 458 28.81 -5.00 44.77
CA SER A 458 28.65 -3.63 44.24
C SER A 458 29.11 -3.43 42.78
N LYS A 459 29.90 -4.36 42.24
CA LYS A 459 30.40 -4.34 40.85
C LYS A 459 29.40 -4.88 39.81
N SER A 460 28.43 -5.72 40.19
CA SER A 460 27.46 -6.31 39.25
C SER A 460 26.20 -5.46 39.03
N ALA A 461 25.87 -4.58 39.98
CA ALA A 461 24.70 -3.73 39.90
C ALA A 461 24.64 -2.80 38.65
N PRO A 462 25.74 -2.15 38.21
CA PRO A 462 25.74 -1.36 36.97
C PRO A 462 25.49 -2.19 35.71
N VAL A 463 26.03 -3.42 35.67
CA VAL A 463 25.87 -4.34 34.52
C VAL A 463 24.41 -4.77 34.41
N ARG A 464 23.77 -5.14 35.54
CA ARG A 464 22.35 -5.49 35.57
C ARG A 464 21.45 -4.32 35.16
N ALA A 465 21.74 -3.12 35.64
CA ALA A 465 21.01 -1.91 35.26
C ALA A 465 21.10 -1.66 33.74
N LEU A 466 22.28 -1.80 33.15
CA LEU A 466 22.49 -1.64 31.71
C LEU A 466 21.80 -2.74 30.89
N LEU A 467 21.85 -4.00 31.32
CA LEU A 467 21.15 -5.09 30.63
C LEU A 467 19.63 -4.86 30.62
N PHE A 468 19.06 -4.42 31.73
CA PHE A 468 17.65 -4.03 31.79
C PHE A 468 17.36 -2.88 30.84
N ASP A 469 18.16 -1.80 30.93
CA ASP A 469 17.93 -0.57 30.18
C ASP A 469 18.01 -0.80 28.67
N ILE A 470 19.07 -1.46 28.20
CA ILE A 470 19.31 -1.71 26.78
C ILE A 470 18.24 -2.65 26.21
N SER A 471 17.91 -3.73 26.92
CA SER A 471 16.86 -4.66 26.47
C SER A 471 15.49 -3.97 26.40
N PHE A 472 15.17 -3.10 27.37
CA PHE A 472 13.93 -2.32 27.38
C PHE A 472 13.85 -1.35 26.19
N LEU A 473 14.93 -0.60 25.93
CA LEU A 473 15.01 0.32 24.79
C LEU A 473 14.90 -0.43 23.45
N MET A 474 15.62 -1.55 23.29
CA MET A 474 15.53 -2.36 22.08
C MET A 474 14.11 -2.90 21.85
N LEU A 475 13.41 -3.32 22.90
CA LEU A 475 12.03 -3.78 22.81
C LEU A 475 11.06 -2.66 22.39
N CYS A 476 11.20 -1.46 22.97
CA CYS A 476 10.41 -0.29 22.55
C CYS A 476 10.65 0.04 21.06
N HIS A 477 11.92 0.02 20.63
CA HIS A 477 12.29 0.27 19.23
C HIS A 477 11.73 -0.79 18.28
N VAL A 478 11.76 -2.07 18.67
CA VAL A 478 11.13 -3.16 17.90
C VAL A 478 9.62 -2.94 17.77
N ALA A 479 8.93 -2.63 18.87
CA ALA A 479 7.49 -2.39 18.88
C ALA A 479 7.10 -1.23 17.93
N GLN A 480 7.83 -0.12 17.98
CA GLN A 480 7.55 1.06 17.14
C GLN A 480 7.91 0.84 15.67
N THR A 481 8.94 0.03 15.37
CA THR A 481 9.43 -0.14 14.00
C THR A 481 8.70 -1.24 13.22
N TYR A 482 8.29 -2.30 13.92
CA TYR A 482 7.77 -3.54 13.32
C TYR A 482 6.39 -3.96 13.85
N GLY A 483 5.82 -3.21 14.80
CA GLY A 483 4.52 -3.51 15.41
C GLY A 483 4.61 -4.24 16.75
N SER A 484 3.62 -4.03 17.60
CA SER A 484 3.56 -4.62 18.94
C SER A 484 3.28 -6.13 18.92
N GLU A 485 2.62 -6.63 17.87
CA GLU A 485 2.29 -8.03 17.64
C GLU A 485 3.51 -8.94 17.53
N VAL A 486 4.67 -8.38 17.17
CA VAL A 486 5.96 -9.10 17.15
C VAL A 486 6.38 -9.51 18.56
N ILE A 487 6.01 -8.72 19.57
CA ILE A 487 6.36 -8.93 20.98
C ILE A 487 5.31 -9.81 21.67
N LEU A 488 4.03 -9.66 21.30
CA LEU A 488 2.92 -10.38 21.91
C LEU A 488 2.95 -11.89 21.61
N SER A 489 2.66 -12.68 22.64
CA SER A 489 2.56 -14.14 22.53
C SER A 489 1.10 -14.60 22.50
N GLU A 490 0.73 -15.48 21.57
CA GLU A 490 -0.68 -15.85 21.33
C GLU A 490 -1.26 -16.82 22.40
N SER A 491 -0.45 -17.35 23.31
CA SER A 491 -0.90 -18.35 24.28
C SER A 491 -0.05 -18.39 25.55
N ARG A 492 -0.48 -17.67 26.61
CA ARG A 492 0.08 -17.85 27.96
C ARG A 492 -0.99 -17.78 29.06
N PRO A 493 -0.84 -18.58 30.14
CA PRO A 493 -1.63 -18.39 31.35
C PRO A 493 -1.30 -17.03 31.99
N ALA A 494 -2.31 -16.39 32.58
CA ALA A 494 -2.24 -15.00 33.07
C ALA A 494 -1.16 -14.74 34.14
N ASP A 495 -0.69 -15.79 34.83
CA ASP A 495 0.30 -15.68 35.92
C ASP A 495 1.77 -15.60 35.45
N GLU A 496 2.05 -15.72 34.14
CA GLU A 496 3.42 -15.70 33.59
C GLU A 496 3.64 -14.59 32.53
N VAL A 497 2.85 -13.52 32.54
CA VAL A 497 3.03 -12.42 31.57
C VAL A 497 4.25 -11.57 31.95
N PRO A 498 5.23 -11.40 31.05
CA PRO A 498 6.40 -10.55 31.29
C PRO A 498 6.02 -9.10 31.63
N PHE A 499 6.88 -8.45 32.42
CA PHE A 499 6.71 -7.05 32.80
C PHE A 499 6.62 -6.14 31.57
N PHE A 500 7.54 -6.31 30.61
CA PHE A 500 7.57 -5.45 29.42
C PHE A 500 6.28 -5.57 28.60
N GLU A 501 5.78 -6.79 28.41
CA GLU A 501 4.52 -7.06 27.68
C GLU A 501 3.34 -6.34 28.35
N THR A 502 3.24 -6.45 29.67
CA THR A 502 2.21 -5.75 30.47
C THR A 502 2.34 -4.23 30.38
N TRP A 503 3.57 -3.71 30.54
CA TRP A 503 3.84 -2.28 30.46
C TRP A 503 3.56 -1.72 29.05
N MET A 504 3.97 -2.40 27.99
CA MET A 504 3.72 -1.99 26.61
C MET A 504 2.22 -1.91 26.35
N LEU A 505 1.46 -2.95 26.71
CA LEU A 505 0.02 -2.98 26.50
C LEU A 505 -0.73 -1.89 27.26
N THR A 506 -0.26 -1.52 28.46
CA THR A 506 -1.00 -0.59 29.34
C THR A 506 -0.48 0.85 29.31
N CYS A 507 0.80 1.06 28.97
CA CYS A 507 1.48 2.35 29.16
C CYS A 507 2.09 2.93 27.88
N MET A 508 2.46 2.11 26.88
CA MET A 508 3.17 2.59 25.69
C MET A 508 2.21 3.25 24.69
N PRO A 509 2.45 4.52 24.29
CA PRO A 509 1.66 5.18 23.26
C PRO A 509 1.92 4.52 21.90
N GLU A 510 0.84 4.10 21.24
CA GLU A 510 0.86 3.48 19.92
C GLU A 510 -0.22 4.13 19.04
N GLU A 511 0.00 4.12 17.72
CA GLU A 511 -0.96 4.68 16.77
C GLU A 511 -2.31 3.95 16.88
N GLY A 512 -3.40 4.71 17.02
CA GLY A 512 -4.74 4.15 17.24
C GLY A 512 -5.06 3.69 18.67
N LYS A 513 -4.09 3.72 19.60
CA LYS A 513 -4.31 3.33 21.01
C LYS A 513 -4.58 4.56 21.89
N ILE A 514 -5.70 4.53 22.60
CA ILE A 514 -6.05 5.55 23.60
C ILE A 514 -5.61 5.05 24.98
N LEU A 515 -4.60 5.70 25.56
CA LEU A 515 -4.16 5.43 26.91
C LEU A 515 -4.96 6.26 27.92
N ASN A 516 -5.30 5.64 29.05
CA ASN A 516 -5.89 6.35 30.18
C ASN A 516 -4.79 6.62 31.23
N PRO A 517 -4.41 7.89 31.49
CA PRO A 517 -3.38 8.20 32.49
C PRO A 517 -3.80 7.85 33.92
N ASP A 518 -5.09 7.64 34.18
CA ASP A 518 -5.65 7.16 35.45
C ASP A 518 -5.74 5.63 35.55
N HIS A 519 -5.26 4.89 34.54
CA HIS A 519 -5.28 3.43 34.57
C HIS A 519 -4.55 2.89 35.81
N PRO A 520 -5.05 1.83 36.49
CA PRO A 520 -4.44 1.31 37.72
C PRO A 520 -2.96 0.92 37.58
N CYS A 521 -2.48 0.62 36.35
CA CYS A 521 -1.05 0.37 36.09
C CYS A 521 -0.15 1.57 36.42
N PHE A 522 -0.69 2.79 36.43
CA PHE A 522 -0.02 4.02 36.79
C PHE A 522 -0.19 4.41 38.27
N ARG A 523 -0.87 3.59 39.07
CA ARG A 523 -1.07 3.79 40.51
C ARG A 523 -0.43 2.66 41.34
N PRO A 524 0.92 2.56 41.35
CA PRO A 524 1.61 1.61 42.22
C PRO A 524 1.50 2.03 43.70
N ASP A 525 1.98 1.14 44.57
CA ASP A 525 2.06 1.33 46.02
C ASP A 525 2.62 2.72 46.39
N SER A 526 1.84 3.50 47.15
CA SER A 526 2.17 4.87 47.54
C SER A 526 3.50 4.97 48.28
N THR A 527 3.87 3.94 49.05
CA THR A 527 5.15 3.91 49.78
C THR A 527 6.36 3.86 48.83
N LYS A 528 6.22 3.18 47.69
CA LYS A 528 7.26 3.12 46.65
C LYS A 528 7.38 4.43 45.88
N VAL A 529 6.24 5.10 45.64
CA VAL A 529 6.19 6.40 44.98
C VAL A 529 6.87 7.46 45.84
N GLU A 530 6.50 7.57 47.12
CA GLU A 530 7.12 8.51 48.07
C GLU A 530 8.63 8.30 48.17
N SER A 531 9.07 7.03 48.25
CA SER A 531 10.49 6.67 48.28
C SER A 531 11.22 7.09 47.01
N LEU A 532 10.60 6.92 45.84
CA LEU A 532 11.17 7.32 44.55
C LEU A 532 11.25 8.84 44.41
N VAL A 533 10.20 9.57 44.79
CA VAL A 533 10.20 11.05 44.78
C VAL A 533 11.27 11.60 45.72
N ALA A 534 11.39 11.03 46.93
CA ALA A 534 12.44 11.41 47.88
C ALA A 534 13.84 11.12 47.33
N LEU A 535 14.04 9.99 46.64
CA LEU A 535 15.31 9.65 45.99
C LEU A 535 15.66 10.64 44.88
N LEU A 536 14.71 10.97 44.01
CA LEU A 536 14.92 11.88 42.88
C LEU A 536 15.20 13.31 43.31
N ASN A 537 14.57 13.77 44.41
CA ASN A 537 14.71 15.14 44.92
C ASN A 537 15.98 15.33 45.78
N ASN A 538 16.29 14.37 46.66
CA ASN A 538 17.35 14.54 47.66
C ASN A 538 18.72 14.01 47.24
N SER A 539 18.80 13.09 46.27
CA SER A 539 20.09 12.52 45.87
C SER A 539 20.84 13.40 44.87
N SER A 540 22.14 13.58 45.10
CA SER A 540 23.06 14.13 44.09
C SER A 540 23.41 13.09 43.01
N GLU A 541 23.29 11.80 43.35
CA GLU A 541 23.50 10.67 42.45
C GLU A 541 22.71 9.43 42.92
N MET A 542 22.05 8.72 42.00
CA MET A 542 21.28 7.53 42.30
C MET A 542 22.18 6.28 42.45
N LYS A 543 22.14 5.64 43.62
CA LYS A 543 22.87 4.37 43.87
C LYS A 543 22.18 3.22 43.14
N LEU A 544 22.93 2.37 42.45
CA LEU A 544 22.37 1.31 41.57
C LEU A 544 22.15 -0.05 42.27
N VAL A 545 22.71 -0.23 43.46
CA VAL A 545 22.68 -1.48 44.22
C VAL A 545 21.27 -1.74 44.77
N GLN A 546 20.78 -2.98 44.65
CA GLN A 546 19.47 -3.40 45.17
C GLN A 546 18.24 -2.65 44.60
N ILE A 547 18.38 -1.97 43.46
CA ILE A 547 17.23 -1.36 42.76
C ILE A 547 16.50 -2.39 41.89
N ASN A 548 15.18 -2.47 42.04
CA ASN A 548 14.27 -3.16 41.13
C ASN A 548 13.81 -2.23 40.00
N TRP A 549 14.52 -2.25 38.87
CA TRP A 549 14.25 -1.30 37.76
C TRP A 549 12.84 -1.41 37.18
N HIS A 550 12.27 -2.62 37.11
CA HIS A 550 10.88 -2.81 36.68
C HIS A 550 9.86 -2.12 37.59
N GLU A 551 10.06 -2.14 38.92
CA GLU A 551 9.19 -1.43 39.86
C GLU A 551 9.35 0.08 39.75
N VAL A 552 10.58 0.56 39.51
CA VAL A 552 10.85 1.98 39.26
C VAL A 552 10.15 2.45 37.98
N CYS A 553 10.21 1.67 36.89
CA CYS A 553 9.51 1.96 35.63
C CYS A 553 7.98 2.00 35.78
N LEU A 554 7.39 1.22 36.69
CA LEU A 554 5.96 1.32 37.01
C LEU A 554 5.67 2.56 37.88
N SER A 555 6.54 2.86 38.84
CA SER A 555 6.37 3.93 39.84
C SER A 555 6.66 5.33 39.32
N ILE A 556 7.46 5.45 38.26
CA ILE A 556 7.87 6.75 37.73
C ILE A 556 6.67 7.58 37.26
N SER A 557 5.60 6.96 36.76
CA SER A 557 4.42 7.66 36.28
C SER A 557 3.71 8.43 37.40
N ALA A 558 3.47 7.78 38.54
CA ALA A 558 2.91 8.42 39.74
C ALA A 558 3.86 9.45 40.35
N ALA A 559 5.17 9.16 40.36
CA ALA A 559 6.17 10.11 40.85
C ALA A 559 6.19 11.39 39.99
N ILE A 560 6.11 11.26 38.67
CA ILE A 560 6.03 12.39 37.75
C ILE A 560 4.76 13.22 37.98
N LEU A 561 3.61 12.57 38.25
CA LEU A 561 2.38 13.28 38.61
C LEU A 561 2.56 14.11 39.89
N GLU A 562 3.14 13.55 40.94
CA GLU A 562 3.41 14.28 42.19
C GLU A 562 4.39 15.44 41.98
N ILE A 563 5.46 15.22 41.22
CA ILE A 563 6.45 16.25 40.89
C ILE A 563 5.82 17.36 40.05
N LEU A 564 4.97 17.02 39.07
CA LEU A 564 4.27 17.98 38.23
C LEU A 564 3.28 18.81 39.06
N ASN A 565 2.49 18.18 39.93
CA ASN A 565 1.58 18.87 40.86
C ASN A 565 2.34 19.81 41.80
N ALA A 566 3.49 19.39 42.33
CA ALA A 566 4.33 20.24 43.17
C ALA A 566 4.89 21.43 42.38
N TRP A 567 5.23 21.26 41.11
CA TRP A 567 5.66 22.35 40.24
C TRP A 567 4.51 23.29 39.83
N GLU A 568 3.32 22.75 39.61
CA GLU A 568 2.08 23.51 39.35
C GLU A 568 1.76 24.44 40.51
N ASN A 569 1.83 23.92 41.74
CA ASN A 569 1.62 24.68 42.97
C ASN A 569 2.82 25.50 43.42
N SER A 570 3.86 25.66 42.58
CA SER A 570 5.06 26.46 42.86
C SER A 570 5.87 26.02 44.09
N VAL A 571 5.72 24.75 44.52
CA VAL A 571 6.53 24.13 45.57
C VAL A 571 7.93 23.79 45.04
N LEU A 572 8.02 23.37 43.79
CA LEU A 572 9.29 23.12 43.09
C LEU A 572 9.60 24.24 42.10
N THR A 573 10.88 24.61 42.01
CA THR A 573 11.39 25.55 41.00
C THR A 573 11.76 24.81 39.71
N PHE A 574 11.89 25.53 38.60
CA PHE A 574 12.35 24.94 37.34
C PHE A 574 13.75 24.30 37.45
N GLU A 575 14.66 24.89 38.24
CA GLU A 575 15.99 24.32 38.48
C GLU A 575 15.91 22.96 39.21
N SER A 576 15.01 22.85 40.19
CA SER A 576 14.72 21.59 40.88
C SER A 576 14.18 20.54 39.90
N ILE A 577 13.30 20.93 38.99
CA ILE A 577 12.75 20.04 37.95
C ILE A 577 13.85 19.58 37.00
N GLN A 578 14.72 20.48 36.54
CA GLN A 578 15.85 20.12 35.69
C GLN A 578 16.73 19.06 36.36
N LYS A 579 17.10 19.27 37.63
CA LYS A 579 17.87 18.30 38.43
C LYS A 579 17.16 16.94 38.56
N ILE A 580 15.86 16.94 38.83
CA ILE A 580 15.05 15.71 38.91
C ILE A 580 15.04 14.99 37.56
N THR A 581 14.80 15.69 36.46
CA THR A 581 14.79 15.09 35.11
C THR A 581 16.17 14.58 34.69
N ASP A 582 17.25 15.24 35.11
CA ASP A 582 18.63 14.78 34.92
C ASP A 582 18.91 13.49 35.70
N ASN A 583 18.40 13.36 36.93
CA ASN A 583 18.46 12.12 37.69
C ASN A 583 17.69 10.97 37.01
N ILE A 584 16.53 11.25 36.42
CA ILE A 584 15.71 10.24 35.70
C ILE A 584 16.45 9.70 34.47
N LYS A 585 17.00 10.58 33.62
CA LYS A 585 17.60 10.19 32.34
C LYS A 585 19.10 9.85 32.42
N GLY A 586 19.76 10.11 33.55
CA GLY A 586 21.22 10.03 33.64
C GLY A 586 21.81 8.61 33.78
N LYS A 587 21.15 7.73 34.54
CA LYS A 587 21.62 6.35 34.72
C LYS A 587 20.95 5.39 33.74
N VAL A 588 19.62 5.43 33.64
CA VAL A 588 18.81 4.42 32.95
C VAL A 588 17.76 5.13 32.08
N CYS A 589 17.93 5.05 30.76
CA CYS A 589 17.10 5.78 29.78
C CYS A 589 15.64 5.30 29.74
N SER A 590 15.38 4.04 30.08
CA SER A 590 14.04 3.44 30.16
C SER A 590 13.14 4.12 31.20
N MET A 591 13.72 4.74 32.24
CA MET A 591 12.94 5.58 33.17
C MET A 591 12.37 6.83 32.47
N ALA A 592 13.18 7.48 31.64
CA ALA A 592 12.73 8.64 30.86
C ALA A 592 11.66 8.24 29.83
N VAL A 593 11.81 7.08 29.17
CA VAL A 593 10.79 6.52 28.28
C VAL A 593 9.47 6.30 29.01
N CYS A 594 9.50 5.68 30.19
CA CYS A 594 8.29 5.45 30.99
C CYS A 594 7.63 6.75 31.47
N ALA A 595 8.43 7.73 31.90
CA ALA A 595 7.93 9.05 32.29
C ALA A 595 7.25 9.79 31.13
N VAL A 596 7.88 9.81 29.95
CA VAL A 596 7.32 10.46 28.76
C VAL A 596 6.08 9.73 28.25
N ALA A 597 6.06 8.41 28.27
CA ALA A 597 4.88 7.61 27.91
C ALA A 597 3.63 8.07 28.70
N TRP A 598 3.77 8.26 30.02
CA TRP A 598 2.68 8.79 30.85
C TRP A 598 2.39 10.26 30.56
N LEU A 599 3.41 11.13 30.43
CA LEU A 599 3.22 12.56 30.13
C LEU A 599 2.46 12.77 28.81
N VAL A 600 2.73 11.96 27.79
CA VAL A 600 2.01 11.99 26.50
C VAL A 600 0.52 11.66 26.72
N ALA A 601 0.21 10.64 27.51
CA ALA A 601 -1.18 10.30 27.85
C ALA A 601 -1.85 11.41 28.66
N HIS A 602 -1.14 12.02 29.61
CA HIS A 602 -1.63 13.11 30.44
C HIS A 602 -1.93 14.37 29.63
N VAL A 603 -1.02 14.80 28.74
CA VAL A 603 -1.20 16.01 27.89
C VAL A 603 -2.45 15.89 27.02
N ARG A 604 -2.82 14.70 26.57
CA ARG A 604 -4.05 14.45 25.79
C ARG A 604 -5.32 14.78 26.59
N MET A 605 -5.27 14.69 27.91
CA MET A 605 -6.40 14.95 28.82
C MET A 605 -6.48 16.43 29.27
N LEU A 606 -5.43 17.22 29.05
CA LEU A 606 -5.35 18.62 29.49
C LEU A 606 -5.92 19.61 28.47
N GLY A 607 -6.47 20.73 28.97
CA GLY A 607 -6.77 21.91 28.16
C GLY A 607 -5.50 22.58 27.64
N LEU A 608 -5.58 23.35 26.53
CA LEU A 608 -4.40 23.93 25.88
C LEU A 608 -3.52 24.76 26.82
N ASP A 609 -4.12 25.56 27.71
CA ASP A 609 -3.41 26.44 28.64
C ASP A 609 -2.67 25.68 29.76
N GLU A 610 -3.08 24.44 30.04
CA GLU A 610 -2.53 23.60 31.11
C GLU A 610 -1.33 22.76 30.62
N ARG A 611 -1.09 22.68 29.31
CA ARG A 611 -0.10 21.76 28.71
C ARG A 611 1.36 22.20 28.87
N GLU A 612 1.62 23.48 29.13
CA GLU A 612 2.98 24.04 29.03
C GLU A 612 3.99 23.34 29.96
N LYS A 613 3.65 23.13 31.23
CA LYS A 613 4.57 22.48 32.20
C LYS A 613 4.86 21.04 31.82
N SER A 614 3.84 20.27 31.41
CA SER A 614 4.03 18.89 30.95
C SER A 614 4.90 18.82 29.70
N LEU A 615 4.68 19.70 28.71
CA LEU A 615 5.49 19.80 27.50
C LEU A 615 6.93 20.21 27.82
N GLN A 616 7.13 21.15 28.76
CA GLN A 616 8.46 21.56 29.22
C GLN A 616 9.19 20.41 29.93
N MET A 617 8.49 19.58 30.70
CA MET A 617 9.05 18.39 31.33
C MET A 617 9.48 17.33 30.28
N ILE A 618 8.66 17.10 29.24
CA ILE A 618 9.03 16.24 28.10
C ILE A 618 10.32 16.76 27.44
N ARG A 619 10.43 18.07 27.19
CA ARG A 619 11.67 18.68 26.64
C ARG A 619 12.89 18.41 27.51
N GLN A 620 12.75 18.54 28.84
CA GLN A 620 13.85 18.27 29.76
C GLN A 620 14.27 16.79 29.74
N LEU A 621 13.31 15.86 29.73
CA LEU A 621 13.59 14.42 29.65
C LEU A 621 14.22 14.00 28.31
N ALA A 622 13.89 14.69 27.22
CA ALA A 622 14.47 14.45 25.89
C ALA A 622 15.89 15.01 25.71
N THR A 623 16.32 15.95 26.55
CA THR A 623 17.62 16.64 26.39
C THR A 623 18.76 15.76 26.94
N PRO A 624 19.80 15.42 26.15
CA PRO A 624 20.94 14.63 26.63
C PRO A 624 21.71 15.28 27.78
N LEU A 625 22.33 14.46 28.62
CA LEU A 625 23.34 14.95 29.57
C LEU A 625 24.72 15.05 28.89
N TYR A 626 25.47 16.07 29.29
CA TYR A 626 26.86 16.26 28.91
C TYR A 626 27.72 16.24 30.18
N GLY A 627 28.16 15.05 30.62
CA GLY A 627 28.99 14.91 31.84
C GLY A 627 29.44 13.48 32.14
N ASP A 628 30.40 13.33 33.06
CA ASP A 628 31.09 12.06 33.36
C ASP A 628 30.30 11.07 34.23
N ASN A 629 29.15 11.46 34.80
CA ASN A 629 28.37 10.63 35.73
C ASN A 629 27.41 9.63 35.05
N THR A 630 27.63 9.30 33.76
CA THR A 630 26.76 8.40 32.99
C THR A 630 27.27 6.95 32.98
N LEU A 631 26.38 5.97 32.78
CA LEU A 631 26.77 4.57 32.59
C LEU A 631 27.31 4.30 31.17
N GLN A 632 27.94 3.14 30.96
CA GLN A 632 28.47 2.73 29.65
C GLN A 632 27.42 2.85 28.54
N PHE A 633 27.89 3.09 27.31
CA PHE A 633 27.07 3.23 26.10
C PHE A 633 26.01 4.34 26.20
N TYR A 634 26.22 5.37 27.02
CA TYR A 634 25.21 6.41 27.25
C TYR A 634 24.80 7.11 25.95
N ASN A 635 25.76 7.50 25.12
CA ASN A 635 25.48 8.19 23.86
C ASN A 635 24.62 7.34 22.93
N GLU A 636 24.96 6.05 22.78
CA GLU A 636 24.22 5.10 21.95
C GLU A 636 22.80 4.85 22.51
N ARG A 637 22.66 4.71 23.83
CA ARG A 637 21.35 4.57 24.49
C ARG A 637 20.49 5.82 24.33
N VAL A 638 21.07 7.01 24.43
CA VAL A 638 20.37 8.28 24.25
C VAL A 638 19.86 8.44 22.82
N VAL A 639 20.60 7.99 21.80
CA VAL A 639 20.12 8.02 20.41
C VAL A 639 18.86 7.19 20.25
N ILE A 640 18.84 5.96 20.77
CA ILE A 640 17.66 5.09 20.68
C ILE A 640 16.51 5.62 21.54
N MET A 641 16.79 6.08 22.76
CA MET A 641 15.81 6.77 23.60
C MET A 641 15.17 7.94 22.85
N SER A 642 15.99 8.80 22.21
CA SER A 642 15.51 9.98 21.49
C SER A 642 14.58 9.59 20.33
N SER A 643 14.95 8.58 19.55
CA SER A 643 14.10 7.99 18.50
C SER A 643 12.77 7.49 19.07
N ILE A 644 12.79 6.79 20.20
CA ILE A 644 11.58 6.26 20.85
C ILE A 644 10.67 7.40 21.34
N LEU A 645 11.25 8.41 21.98
CA LEU A 645 10.52 9.56 22.50
C LEU A 645 9.90 10.39 21.38
N GLU A 646 10.61 10.57 20.26
CA GLU A 646 10.10 11.26 19.08
C GLU A 646 8.82 10.59 18.57
N HIS A 647 8.83 9.26 18.42
CA HIS A 647 7.64 8.49 18.02
C HIS A 647 6.51 8.60 19.05
N MET A 648 6.79 8.47 20.35
CA MET A 648 5.74 8.57 21.38
C MET A 648 5.08 9.95 21.42
N CYS A 649 5.86 11.00 21.22
CA CYS A 649 5.38 12.38 21.39
C CYS A 649 4.67 12.93 20.16
N ALA A 650 4.86 12.35 18.99
CA ALA A 650 4.62 13.13 17.78
C ALA A 650 3.14 13.42 17.48
N ASP A 651 2.18 12.59 17.90
CA ASP A 651 0.75 12.96 17.89
C ASP A 651 0.47 14.22 18.72
N VAL A 652 1.03 14.28 19.93
CA VAL A 652 0.81 15.39 20.89
C VAL A 652 1.50 16.65 20.41
N LEU A 653 2.69 16.53 19.83
CA LEU A 653 3.43 17.66 19.25
C LEU A 653 2.73 18.22 18.01
N GLN A 654 2.17 17.36 17.17
CA GLN A 654 1.38 17.77 16.01
C GLN A 654 0.11 18.53 16.44
N GLN A 655 -0.61 18.03 17.44
CA GLN A 655 -1.82 18.69 17.96
C GLN A 655 -1.54 20.07 18.59
N THR A 656 -0.39 20.22 19.24
CA THR A 656 -0.01 21.46 19.94
C THR A 656 0.76 22.44 19.07
N ALA A 657 1.09 22.07 17.82
CA ALA A 657 2.02 22.80 16.95
C ALA A 657 3.38 23.10 17.63
N THR A 658 3.77 22.27 18.59
CA THR A 658 4.99 22.44 19.37
C THR A 658 6.12 21.65 18.72
N GLN A 659 7.28 22.26 18.52
CA GLN A 659 8.48 21.54 18.08
C GLN A 659 9.37 21.24 19.29
N ILE A 660 9.60 19.95 19.56
CA ILE A 660 10.66 19.47 20.45
C ILE A 660 11.73 18.86 19.56
N LYS A 661 12.98 19.32 19.71
CA LYS A 661 14.13 18.75 18.98
C LYS A 661 14.63 17.53 19.75
N PHE A 662 14.57 16.37 19.11
CA PHE A 662 15.19 15.15 19.61
C PHE A 662 16.59 15.01 18.97
N PRO A 663 17.61 14.58 19.75
CA PRO A 663 18.91 14.24 19.19
C PRO A 663 18.77 13.14 18.12
N SER A 664 19.16 13.44 16.89
CA SER A 664 19.19 12.45 15.80
C SER A 664 20.61 12.25 15.28
N THR A 665 20.91 11.04 14.82
CA THR A 665 22.19 10.69 14.16
C THR A 665 22.26 11.16 12.70
N GLY A 666 21.52 12.22 12.34
CA GLY A 666 21.34 12.63 10.95
C GLY A 666 20.22 11.89 10.22
N MET A 667 19.31 11.22 10.93
CA MET A 667 18.03 10.80 10.38
C MET A 667 17.15 12.03 10.18
N ASP A 668 16.71 12.27 8.94
CA ASP A 668 15.54 13.09 8.69
C ASP A 668 14.35 12.52 9.48
N THR A 669 13.46 13.39 9.95
CA THR A 669 12.17 13.00 10.55
C THR A 669 11.56 11.84 9.77
N ILE A 670 11.08 10.80 10.46
CA ILE A 670 10.50 9.62 9.80
C ILE A 670 9.55 10.11 8.70
N PRO A 671 9.84 9.82 7.41
CA PRO A 671 9.30 10.59 6.28
C PRO A 671 7.77 10.54 6.15
N TYR A 672 7.14 9.63 6.89
CA TYR A 672 5.71 9.35 6.87
C TYR A 672 4.91 10.05 7.98
N TRP A 673 5.57 10.72 8.92
CA TRP A 673 4.92 11.32 10.09
C TRP A 673 4.01 12.53 9.83
N ASN A 674 3.93 13.01 8.57
CA ASN A 674 3.06 14.13 8.17
C ASN A 674 2.57 13.96 6.72
N LEU A 675 2.06 12.79 6.38
CA LEU A 675 1.70 12.47 5.00
C LEU A 675 0.46 13.18 4.47
N LEU A 676 -0.46 13.56 5.36
CA LEU A 676 -1.65 14.30 4.98
C LEU A 676 -1.35 15.80 4.92
N PRO A 677 -1.63 16.48 3.79
CA PRO A 677 -1.46 17.91 3.69
C PRO A 677 -2.35 18.63 4.70
N PRO A 678 -1.83 19.62 5.45
CA PRO A 678 -2.64 20.40 6.37
C PRO A 678 -3.74 21.12 5.58
N LYS A 679 -4.97 21.09 6.13
CA LYS A 679 -6.16 21.81 5.62
C LYS A 679 -6.72 21.30 4.28
N LYS A 680 -6.40 20.07 3.84
CA LYS A 680 -7.07 19.45 2.69
C LYS A 680 -8.08 18.38 3.12
N PRO A 681 -9.29 18.33 2.53
CA PRO A 681 -10.23 17.23 2.77
C PRO A 681 -9.63 15.89 2.37
N ILE A 682 -9.78 14.87 3.22
CA ILE A 682 -9.22 13.51 3.00
C ILE A 682 -9.66 12.89 1.66
N LYS A 683 -10.86 13.22 1.16
CA LYS A 683 -11.36 12.78 -0.15
C LYS A 683 -10.53 13.33 -1.30
N GLU A 684 -10.17 14.62 -1.26
CA GLU A 684 -9.36 15.25 -2.30
C GLU A 684 -7.94 14.68 -2.31
N VAL A 685 -7.39 14.38 -1.12
CA VAL A 685 -6.10 13.70 -0.99
C VAL A 685 -6.18 12.31 -1.62
N LEU A 686 -7.20 11.50 -1.28
CA LEU A 686 -7.40 10.17 -1.85
C LEU A 686 -7.48 10.22 -3.38
N THR A 687 -8.35 11.06 -3.94
CA THR A 687 -8.52 11.20 -5.38
C THR A 687 -7.22 11.66 -6.04
N SER A 688 -6.55 12.69 -5.50
CA SER A 688 -5.32 13.20 -6.09
C SER A 688 -4.19 12.16 -6.10
N VAL A 689 -4.01 11.42 -5.00
CA VAL A 689 -2.95 10.42 -4.89
C VAL A 689 -3.28 9.21 -5.76
N PHE A 690 -4.53 8.74 -5.74
CA PHE A 690 -4.94 7.61 -6.55
C PHE A 690 -4.85 7.89 -8.06
N THR A 691 -5.29 9.07 -8.52
CA THR A 691 -5.10 9.47 -9.93
C THR A 691 -3.63 9.50 -10.32
N LYS A 692 -2.73 10.01 -9.46
CA LYS A 692 -1.29 9.98 -9.73
C LYS A 692 -0.74 8.55 -9.81
N VAL A 693 -1.19 7.65 -8.95
CA VAL A 693 -0.81 6.22 -9.00
C VAL A 693 -1.28 5.58 -10.32
N LEU A 694 -2.51 5.88 -10.76
CA LEU A 694 -3.04 5.40 -12.05
C LEU A 694 -2.27 5.98 -13.25
N GLU A 695 -1.89 7.26 -13.20
CA GLU A 695 -1.09 7.93 -14.22
C GLU A 695 0.32 7.35 -14.32
N LYS A 696 0.99 7.19 -13.17
CA LYS A 696 2.31 6.54 -13.05
C LYS A 696 2.24 5.07 -13.49
N GLY A 697 1.11 4.41 -13.26
CA GLY A 697 0.93 2.99 -13.52
C GLY A 697 1.60 2.08 -12.49
N TRP A 698 1.92 2.58 -11.30
CA TRP A 698 2.46 1.82 -10.17
C TRP A 698 2.34 2.66 -8.88
N VAL A 699 2.43 2.01 -7.72
CA VAL A 699 2.24 2.64 -6.41
C VAL A 699 3.57 2.73 -5.66
N ASP A 700 3.93 3.92 -5.19
CA ASP A 700 5.10 4.16 -4.33
C ASP A 700 4.82 3.96 -2.85
N SER A 701 5.87 3.73 -2.07
CA SER A 701 5.80 3.53 -0.61
C SER A 701 5.07 4.69 0.09
N ARG A 702 5.36 5.94 -0.30
CA ARG A 702 4.65 7.12 0.22
C ARG A 702 3.15 7.07 -0.07
N SER A 703 2.75 6.68 -1.27
CA SER A 703 1.34 6.53 -1.63
C SER A 703 0.65 5.44 -0.80
N ILE A 704 1.34 4.32 -0.50
CA ILE A 704 0.83 3.24 0.36
C ILE A 704 0.56 3.76 1.78
N HIS A 705 1.50 4.48 2.39
CA HIS A 705 1.28 5.05 3.72
C HIS A 705 0.14 6.07 3.72
N ILE A 706 0.01 6.92 2.69
CA ILE A 706 -1.14 7.83 2.58
C ILE A 706 -2.46 7.05 2.51
N PHE A 707 -2.51 5.98 1.71
CA PHE A 707 -3.71 5.15 1.59
C PHE A 707 -4.05 4.47 2.92
N ASP A 708 -3.05 4.00 3.65
CA ASP A 708 -3.24 3.41 4.97
C ASP A 708 -3.79 4.42 5.99
N THR A 709 -3.22 5.62 6.08
CA THR A 709 -3.75 6.69 6.93
C THR A 709 -5.19 7.05 6.55
N LEU A 710 -5.49 7.16 5.25
CA LEU A 710 -6.83 7.49 4.76
C LEU A 710 -7.84 6.35 5.03
N LEU A 711 -7.39 5.10 4.97
CA LEU A 711 -8.19 3.93 5.31
C LEU A 711 -8.54 3.92 6.80
N HIS A 712 -7.58 4.21 7.68
CA HIS A 712 -7.80 4.33 9.11
C HIS A 712 -8.74 5.50 9.47
N MET A 713 -8.58 6.66 8.82
CA MET A 713 -9.43 7.83 9.06
C MET A 713 -10.86 7.69 8.53
N GLY A 714 -11.02 7.20 7.30
CA GLY A 714 -12.33 7.10 6.64
C GLY A 714 -13.06 5.79 6.89
N GLY A 715 -12.34 4.74 7.26
CA GLY A 715 -12.82 3.37 7.33
C GLY A 715 -12.91 2.69 5.96
N VAL A 716 -12.97 1.35 5.97
CA VAL A 716 -12.96 0.49 4.78
C VAL A 716 -14.04 0.86 3.78
N TYR A 717 -15.28 1.09 4.23
CA TYR A 717 -16.40 1.42 3.35
C TYR A 717 -16.18 2.76 2.63
N TRP A 718 -15.76 3.80 3.35
CA TRP A 718 -15.49 5.10 2.75
C TRP A 718 -14.34 5.03 1.76
N PHE A 719 -13.26 4.36 2.13
CA PHE A 719 -12.06 4.25 1.31
C PHE A 719 -12.38 3.55 -0.03
N CYS A 720 -12.98 2.35 0.03
CA CYS A 720 -13.36 1.58 -1.16
C CYS A 720 -14.38 2.32 -2.03
N ASN A 721 -15.43 2.90 -1.43
CA ASN A 721 -16.47 3.61 -2.17
C ASN A 721 -15.94 4.86 -2.90
N ASN A 722 -14.93 5.54 -2.34
CA ASN A 722 -14.33 6.68 -3.01
C ASN A 722 -13.30 6.26 -4.06
N LEU A 723 -12.55 5.17 -3.87
CA LEU A 723 -11.64 4.65 -4.90
C LEU A 723 -12.37 4.20 -6.17
N VAL A 724 -13.52 3.53 -6.04
CA VAL A 724 -14.32 3.07 -7.20
C VAL A 724 -14.92 4.23 -8.00
N LYS A 725 -15.06 5.41 -7.39
CA LYS A 725 -15.61 6.62 -8.04
C LYS A 725 -14.59 7.42 -8.83
N VAL A 726 -13.30 7.18 -8.60
CA VAL A 726 -12.18 7.80 -9.34
C VAL A 726 -11.91 6.97 -10.58
#